data_AF-A0A478ECQ8-F1
#
_entry.id   AF-A0A478ECQ8-F1
#
_cell.length_a   1.000
_cell.length_b   1.000
_cell.length_c   1.000
_cell.angle_alpha   90.00
_cell.angle_beta   90.00
_cell.angle_gamma   90.00
#
_symmetry.space_group_name_H-M   'P 1'
#
loop_
_entity.id
_entity.type
_entity.pdbx_description
1 polymer ?
#
loop_
_entity_poly.entity_id
_entity_poly.type
_entity_poly.pdbx_seq_one_letter_code
_entity_poly.pdbx_strand_id
1 'polypeptide(L)'
;MEKYARAWCSSIHFLVFPVISLDLFQRTLDLVYGSRDVKDYTGSASAKAALYAFLSIITIIEFTKEDAPHGPSCEFYAAKAQSYLVDIIQESTMEGLQALTTLILATIFSGDYKKAAMFVTMASRIAYALGGHKNPFESQHGESSVYNTSRPECHIRNLFWLCYTFDKELALRTGQPPSISDDNCDLTLPPGYIELQNSNICCPDVVIDNTTVPLYPWDPRLSVIKSRTYKLLYSESAMRKSKSEILQHIRELDDALEQWRLSLSREFRPTLTFSEDTLFPSALATQPIMLRLAYHHCVIIIHSASNRCRELSVGDLGMQEIGVASSLGLSVEASRSSLLYLQAALPNIAGECFWVILFYVVSSIVTILGHMISNPNDSKSASDLKLLMQVSDLVQSFPITELSAAELIQMQLVKDFSRELASITEMATSDPEDKVRIAVIGGTGLQDLPGFTKVASLDIETPWGKPSSPITIIHHQCSVSGKDVPVAFLSRHGTHHQIAPHEVPNRANIAALRSIGVRTVIAFSAVGSLQEVIKPRDFVVPDQIIDRTKGVRPFTFFEGGVVGHVPFGDPFDENVAKIVRECGHSLEGDGVVLHDRGTLICMEGPQFSTRAESNMYRSFGGSVINMSALPEAKLAREAELAYQMICMSTDYDCWHEATADVTVEMVMGHMKANAVNARRFVGAVLDALALDENADTVNAKHLEGGIKFGMSTPHTAWSEDVKKRMEFLFPGYF
;
A
#
# COMPACT_ATOMS: atom_id res chain seq x y z
N MET A 1 11.61 25.11 -35.47
CA MET A 1 10.18 24.97 -35.10
C MET A 1 9.34 24.41 -36.24
N GLU A 2 9.26 25.07 -37.40
CA GLU A 2 8.43 24.58 -38.52
C GLU A 2 8.71 23.15 -38.96
N LYS A 3 9.98 22.74 -39.06
CA LYS A 3 10.38 21.35 -39.35
C LYS A 3 9.73 20.36 -38.37
N TYR A 4 9.80 20.66 -37.07
CA TYR A 4 9.21 19.83 -36.03
C TYR A 4 7.68 19.83 -36.06
N ALA A 5 7.05 20.98 -36.33
CA ALA A 5 5.60 21.07 -36.46
C ALA A 5 5.06 20.25 -37.65
N ARG A 6 5.73 20.30 -38.80
CA ARG A 6 5.37 19.45 -39.96
C ARG A 6 5.55 17.98 -39.65
N ALA A 7 6.69 17.59 -39.07
CA ALA A 7 6.95 16.20 -38.70
C ALA A 7 5.91 15.66 -37.71
N TRP A 8 5.55 16.46 -36.70
CA TRP A 8 4.50 16.12 -35.74
C TRP A 8 3.15 15.94 -36.42
N CYS A 9 2.68 16.94 -37.18
CA CYS A 9 1.35 16.90 -37.80
C CYS A 9 1.20 15.80 -38.86
N SER A 10 2.30 15.28 -39.41
CA SER A 10 2.29 14.14 -40.35
C SER A 10 2.42 12.76 -39.67
N SER A 11 2.33 12.70 -38.33
CA SER A 11 2.61 11.49 -37.57
C SER A 11 1.41 10.89 -36.87
N ILE A 12 1.52 9.60 -36.51
CA ILE A 12 0.52 8.92 -35.68
C ILE A 12 0.33 9.61 -34.31
N HIS A 13 1.37 10.24 -33.76
CA HIS A 13 1.27 10.97 -32.50
C HIS A 13 0.34 12.17 -32.60
N PHE A 14 0.26 12.86 -33.74
CA PHE A 14 -0.70 13.95 -33.94
C PHE A 14 -2.15 13.44 -33.98
N LEU A 15 -2.41 12.27 -34.55
CA LEU A 15 -3.75 11.66 -34.50
C LEU A 15 -4.20 11.38 -33.07
N VAL A 16 -3.27 11.02 -32.18
CA VAL A 16 -3.58 10.78 -30.77
C VAL A 16 -3.61 12.10 -30.00
N PHE A 17 -2.67 13.00 -30.26
CA PHE A 17 -2.43 14.23 -29.51
C PHE A 17 -2.44 15.45 -30.45
N PRO A 18 -3.62 15.93 -30.89
CA PRO A 18 -3.76 17.09 -31.78
C PRO A 18 -3.53 18.41 -31.03
N VAL A 19 -2.36 18.59 -30.40
CA VAL A 19 -2.03 19.74 -29.54
C VAL A 19 -1.72 21.02 -30.33
N ILE A 20 -1.36 20.90 -31.60
CA ILE A 20 -1.13 22.02 -32.53
C ILE A 20 -1.90 21.79 -33.82
N SER A 21 -2.16 22.83 -34.62
CA SER A 21 -2.69 22.71 -35.99
C SER A 21 -1.67 23.34 -36.94
N LEU A 22 -1.32 22.65 -38.03
CA LEU A 22 -0.22 23.08 -38.90
C LEU A 22 -0.50 24.44 -39.56
N ASP A 23 -1.71 24.64 -40.09
CA ASP A 23 -2.08 25.90 -40.74
C ASP A 23 -2.19 27.07 -39.76
N LEU A 24 -2.61 26.77 -38.52
CA LEU A 24 -2.69 27.77 -37.46
C LEU A 24 -1.34 28.03 -36.79
N PHE A 25 -0.36 27.14 -36.97
CA PHE A 25 0.94 27.26 -36.32
C PHE A 25 1.75 28.46 -36.81
N GLN A 26 1.55 28.89 -38.06
CA GLN A 26 2.19 30.09 -38.58
C GLN A 26 1.82 31.32 -37.76
N ARG A 27 0.55 31.44 -37.35
CA ARG A 27 0.09 32.52 -36.46
C ARG A 27 0.84 32.51 -35.13
N THR A 28 1.06 31.32 -34.55
CA THR A 28 1.84 31.18 -33.31
C THR A 28 3.28 31.64 -33.51
N LEU A 29 3.90 31.36 -34.66
CA LEU A 29 5.25 31.82 -34.97
C LEU A 29 5.30 33.34 -35.18
N ASP A 30 4.31 33.92 -35.87
CA ASP A 30 4.24 35.35 -36.12
C ASP A 30 4.08 36.15 -34.80
N LEU A 31 3.31 35.62 -33.84
CA LEU A 31 3.16 36.21 -32.49
C LEU A 31 4.47 36.22 -31.66
N VAL A 32 5.42 35.35 -32.00
CA VAL A 32 6.71 35.22 -31.28
C VAL A 32 7.85 35.93 -32.02
N TYR A 33 7.91 35.78 -33.34
CA TYR A 33 9.05 36.19 -34.18
C TYR A 33 8.73 37.32 -35.17
N GLY A 34 7.46 37.72 -35.32
CA GLY A 34 7.04 38.77 -36.25
C GLY A 34 7.62 40.15 -35.93
N SER A 35 7.65 41.05 -36.92
CA SER A 35 8.16 42.41 -36.76
C SER A 35 7.32 43.19 -35.76
N ARG A 36 7.97 43.83 -34.77
CA ARG A 36 7.38 44.48 -33.59
C ARG A 36 6.60 45.78 -33.86
N ASP A 37 6.19 46.05 -35.10
CA ASP A 37 5.61 47.33 -35.53
C ASP A 37 4.09 47.45 -35.31
N VAL A 38 3.42 46.42 -34.78
CA VAL A 38 1.96 46.43 -34.51
C VAL A 38 1.69 46.34 -33.00
N LYS A 39 0.85 47.24 -32.49
CA LYS A 39 0.57 47.51 -31.06
C LYS A 39 -0.26 46.45 -30.32
N ASP A 40 -0.64 45.33 -30.94
CA ASP A 40 -1.39 44.26 -30.28
C ASP A 40 -0.46 43.17 -29.75
N TYR A 41 -0.03 43.33 -28.50
CA TYR A 41 0.84 42.39 -27.79
C TYR A 41 0.07 41.21 -27.16
N THR A 42 -1.26 41.18 -27.29
CA THR A 42 -2.12 40.16 -26.66
C THR A 42 -1.89 38.78 -27.28
N GLY A 43 -1.42 37.83 -26.48
CA GLY A 43 -1.19 36.44 -26.90
C GLY A 43 0.27 36.09 -27.16
N SER A 44 1.20 37.06 -27.12
CA SER A 44 2.63 36.78 -27.37
C SER A 44 3.25 35.92 -26.26
N ALA A 45 2.83 36.11 -25.01
CA ALA A 45 3.30 35.28 -23.89
C ALA A 45 2.76 33.85 -24.02
N SER A 46 1.46 33.71 -24.30
CA SER A 46 0.83 32.43 -24.59
C SER A 46 1.48 31.70 -25.76
N ALA A 47 1.82 32.39 -26.84
CA ALA A 47 2.50 31.81 -28.01
C ALA A 47 3.92 31.32 -27.66
N LYS A 48 4.69 32.07 -26.87
CA LYS A 48 6.00 31.60 -26.37
C LYS A 48 5.86 30.36 -25.51
N ALA A 49 4.87 30.35 -24.61
CA ALA A 49 4.59 29.20 -23.76
C ALA A 49 4.21 27.97 -24.59
N ALA A 50 3.39 28.13 -25.63
CA ALA A 50 3.00 27.07 -26.55
C ALA A 50 4.21 26.46 -27.27
N LEU A 51 5.15 27.29 -27.76
CA LEU A 51 6.37 26.80 -28.40
C LEU A 51 7.27 26.03 -27.42
N TYR A 52 7.44 26.51 -26.19
CA TYR A 52 8.22 25.80 -25.18
C TYR A 52 7.54 24.50 -24.74
N ALA A 53 6.23 24.50 -24.53
CA ALA A 53 5.49 23.28 -24.21
C ALA A 53 5.58 22.26 -25.35
N PHE A 54 5.47 22.70 -26.61
CA PHE A 54 5.62 21.84 -27.78
C PHE A 54 7.03 21.25 -27.89
N LEU A 55 8.08 22.02 -27.60
CA LEU A 55 9.45 21.49 -27.52
C LEU A 55 9.59 20.43 -26.43
N SER A 56 8.94 20.60 -25.27
CA SER A 56 8.99 19.61 -24.20
C SER A 56 8.44 18.25 -24.62
N ILE A 57 7.34 18.22 -25.38
CA ILE A 57 6.74 16.95 -25.81
C ILE A 57 7.51 16.28 -26.97
N ILE A 58 8.10 17.06 -27.87
CA ILE A 58 8.96 16.54 -28.94
C ILE A 58 10.17 15.80 -28.34
N THR A 59 10.74 16.32 -27.25
CA THR A 59 11.84 15.67 -26.55
C THR A 59 11.41 14.36 -25.88
N ILE A 60 10.19 14.26 -25.36
CA ILE A 60 9.67 13.04 -24.72
C ILE A 60 9.39 11.93 -25.73
N ILE A 61 8.82 12.27 -26.90
CA ILE A 61 8.31 11.28 -27.88
C ILE A 61 9.39 10.85 -28.90
N GLU A 62 10.67 11.24 -28.71
CA GLU A 62 11.84 10.87 -29.54
C GLU A 62 11.55 10.67 -31.04
N PHE A 63 11.05 11.72 -31.70
CA PHE A 63 10.50 11.64 -33.05
C PHE A 63 11.45 11.11 -34.15
N THR A 64 12.76 11.19 -33.91
CA THR A 64 13.81 10.79 -34.84
C THR A 64 15.12 10.70 -34.05
N LYS A 65 15.71 9.50 -33.91
CA LYS A 65 17.05 9.34 -33.30
C LYS A 65 18.15 10.18 -33.98
N GLU A 66 17.94 10.62 -35.22
CA GLU A 66 18.90 11.40 -36.01
C GLU A 66 18.70 12.92 -35.96
N ASP A 67 17.55 13.41 -35.44
CA ASP A 67 17.12 14.82 -35.57
C ASP A 67 16.54 15.40 -34.26
N ALA A 68 16.63 14.66 -33.15
CA ALA A 68 16.26 15.15 -31.82
C ALA A 68 16.97 16.49 -31.56
N PRO A 69 16.24 17.52 -31.08
CA PRO A 69 16.81 18.84 -30.88
C PRO A 69 18.06 18.72 -30.01
N HIS A 70 19.23 19.09 -30.54
CA HIS A 70 20.49 19.21 -29.80
C HIS A 70 20.37 20.38 -28.81
N GLY A 71 19.59 20.19 -27.75
CA GLY A 71 19.13 21.27 -26.88
C GLY A 71 18.81 20.80 -25.45
N PRO A 72 18.28 21.73 -24.62
CA PRO A 72 17.92 21.44 -23.23
C PRO A 72 16.93 20.28 -23.06
N SER A 73 16.87 19.72 -21.86
CA SER A 73 15.99 18.61 -21.51
C SER A 73 14.49 18.98 -21.56
N CYS A 74 13.60 17.98 -21.55
CA CYS A 74 12.16 18.22 -21.57
C CYS A 74 11.70 19.03 -20.34
N GLU A 75 12.30 18.82 -19.17
CA GLU A 75 12.01 19.54 -17.93
C GLU A 75 12.36 21.02 -18.05
N PHE A 76 13.46 21.34 -18.75
CA PHE A 76 13.84 22.73 -18.99
C PHE A 76 12.77 23.45 -19.82
N TYR A 77 12.33 22.85 -20.92
CA TYR A 77 11.32 23.44 -21.78
C TYR A 77 9.96 23.54 -21.07
N ALA A 78 9.56 22.51 -20.33
CA ALA A 78 8.35 22.54 -19.52
C ALA A 78 8.42 23.66 -18.46
N ALA A 79 9.54 23.83 -17.76
CA ALA A 79 9.73 24.92 -16.80
C ALA A 79 9.66 26.31 -17.44
N LYS A 80 10.20 26.47 -18.66
CA LYS A 80 10.10 27.72 -19.42
C LYS A 80 8.67 28.03 -19.86
N ALA A 81 7.90 27.03 -20.30
CA ALA A 81 6.48 27.22 -20.57
C ALA A 81 5.72 27.61 -19.27
N GLN A 82 6.04 26.95 -18.15
CA GLN A 82 5.41 27.22 -16.85
C GLN A 82 5.69 28.64 -16.32
N SER A 83 6.80 29.27 -16.70
CA SER A 83 7.06 30.66 -16.28
C SER A 83 6.06 31.68 -16.83
N TYR A 84 5.25 31.30 -17.84
CA TYR A 84 4.22 32.14 -18.45
C TYR A 84 2.80 31.80 -17.99
N LEU A 85 2.60 30.95 -16.96
CA LEU A 85 1.26 30.50 -16.55
C LEU A 85 0.32 31.66 -16.18
N VAL A 86 0.85 32.71 -15.54
CA VAL A 86 0.06 33.89 -15.18
C VAL A 86 -0.40 34.62 -16.43
N ASP A 87 0.49 34.82 -17.40
CA ASP A 87 0.17 35.48 -18.67
C ASP A 87 -0.84 34.65 -19.48
N ILE A 88 -0.69 33.33 -19.53
CA ILE A 88 -1.62 32.41 -20.21
C ILE A 88 -3.05 32.60 -19.68
N ILE A 89 -3.22 32.67 -18.36
CA ILE A 89 -4.55 32.88 -17.75
C ILE A 89 -5.10 34.25 -18.16
N GLN A 90 -4.29 35.30 -18.08
CA GLN A 90 -4.72 36.66 -18.39
C GLN A 90 -5.10 36.84 -19.87
N GLU A 91 -4.33 36.25 -20.78
CA GLU A 91 -4.56 36.38 -22.22
C GLU A 91 -5.68 35.44 -22.72
N SER A 92 -5.88 34.27 -22.08
CA SER A 92 -6.95 33.31 -22.42
C SER A 92 -7.06 33.01 -23.92
N THR A 93 -5.92 32.82 -24.59
CA THR A 93 -5.83 32.60 -26.04
C THR A 93 -5.85 31.12 -26.42
N MET A 94 -6.03 30.83 -27.71
CA MET A 94 -5.88 29.48 -28.27
C MET A 94 -4.48 28.92 -28.02
N GLU A 95 -3.44 29.75 -28.20
CA GLU A 95 -2.05 29.39 -27.92
C GLU A 95 -1.84 29.05 -26.45
N GLY A 96 -2.51 29.78 -25.54
CA GLY A 96 -2.49 29.49 -24.11
C GLY A 96 -3.12 28.14 -23.79
N LEU A 97 -4.23 27.80 -24.45
CA LEU A 97 -4.84 26.48 -24.35
C LEU A 97 -3.93 25.37 -24.90
N GLN A 98 -3.31 25.58 -26.06
CA GLN A 98 -2.31 24.65 -26.64
C GLN A 98 -1.15 24.40 -25.68
N ALA A 99 -0.64 25.46 -25.05
CA ALA A 99 0.44 25.38 -24.08
C ALA A 99 0.04 24.50 -22.89
N LEU A 100 -1.14 24.75 -22.30
CA LEU A 100 -1.62 23.98 -21.15
C LEU A 100 -1.93 22.52 -21.49
N THR A 101 -2.60 22.24 -22.62
CA THR A 101 -2.86 20.85 -23.04
C THR A 101 -1.58 20.07 -23.30
N THR A 102 -0.56 20.74 -23.84
CA THR A 102 0.75 20.11 -24.07
C THR A 102 1.50 19.89 -22.74
N LEU A 103 1.43 20.85 -21.81
CA LEU A 103 2.00 20.69 -20.47
C LEU A 103 1.33 19.55 -19.68
N ILE A 104 0.00 19.41 -19.77
CA ILE A 104 -0.74 18.29 -19.16
C ILE A 104 -0.15 16.97 -19.67
N LEU A 105 -0.04 16.83 -21.00
CA LEU A 105 0.50 15.63 -21.63
C LEU A 105 1.94 15.33 -21.17
N ALA A 106 2.83 16.33 -21.18
CA ALA A 106 4.20 16.17 -20.70
C ALA A 106 4.25 15.72 -19.23
N THR A 107 3.44 16.31 -18.35
CA THR A 107 3.40 15.92 -16.93
C THR A 107 2.82 14.53 -16.70
N ILE A 108 1.86 14.09 -17.51
CA ILE A 108 1.34 12.70 -17.46
C ILE A 108 2.46 11.71 -17.80
N PHE A 109 3.24 11.97 -18.85
CA PHE A 109 4.38 11.13 -19.22
C PHE A 109 5.56 11.23 -18.25
N SER A 110 5.64 12.25 -17.41
CA SER A 110 6.61 12.33 -16.32
C SER A 110 6.08 11.80 -14.98
N GLY A 111 4.83 11.31 -14.92
CA GLY A 111 4.21 10.80 -13.69
C GLY A 111 3.76 11.85 -12.67
N ASP A 112 3.83 13.15 -12.98
CA ASP A 112 3.41 14.24 -12.08
C ASP A 112 1.92 14.59 -12.26
N TYR A 113 1.06 13.66 -11.85
CA TYR A 113 -0.39 13.79 -11.97
C TYR A 113 -0.98 14.96 -11.18
N LYS A 114 -0.30 15.41 -10.11
CA LYS A 114 -0.74 16.57 -9.33
C LYS A 114 -0.60 17.86 -10.14
N LYS A 115 0.53 18.07 -10.83
CA LYS A 115 0.68 19.19 -11.75
C LYS A 115 -0.30 19.09 -12.93
N ALA A 116 -0.46 17.88 -13.48
CA ALA A 116 -1.40 17.64 -14.57
C ALA A 116 -2.83 18.10 -14.22
N ALA A 117 -3.32 17.75 -13.01
CA ALA A 117 -4.64 18.16 -12.53
C ALA A 117 -4.79 19.68 -12.43
N MET A 118 -3.78 20.39 -11.93
CA MET A 118 -3.79 21.86 -11.85
C MET A 118 -3.86 22.50 -13.25
N PHE A 119 -3.07 21.98 -14.20
CA PHE A 119 -3.10 22.48 -15.57
C PHE A 119 -4.43 22.18 -16.26
N VAL A 120 -5.08 21.04 -15.99
CA VAL A 120 -6.44 20.73 -16.48
C VAL A 120 -7.44 21.76 -15.96
N THR A 121 -7.38 22.14 -14.68
CA THR A 121 -8.26 23.18 -14.14
C THR A 121 -8.07 24.51 -14.89
N MET A 122 -6.83 24.93 -15.15
CA MET A 122 -6.53 26.14 -15.92
C MET A 122 -7.02 26.04 -17.38
N ALA A 123 -6.71 24.92 -18.05
CA ALA A 123 -7.09 24.67 -19.43
C ALA A 123 -8.60 24.64 -19.61
N SER A 124 -9.34 24.05 -18.66
CA SER A 124 -10.80 24.00 -18.70
C SER A 124 -11.43 25.40 -18.73
N ARG A 125 -10.91 26.34 -17.93
CA ARG A 125 -11.40 27.72 -17.88
C ARG A 125 -11.16 28.45 -19.19
N ILE A 126 -9.98 28.29 -19.79
CA ILE A 126 -9.67 28.88 -21.09
C ILE A 126 -10.50 28.22 -22.19
N ALA A 127 -10.69 26.91 -22.17
CA ALA A 127 -11.55 26.19 -23.12
C ALA A 127 -13.01 26.66 -23.04
N TYR A 128 -13.53 26.96 -21.83
CA TYR A 128 -14.85 27.59 -21.68
C TYR A 128 -14.88 28.99 -22.28
N ALA A 129 -13.90 29.84 -21.96
CA ALA A 129 -13.82 31.21 -22.46
C ALA A 129 -13.75 31.28 -23.99
N LEU A 130 -13.04 30.34 -24.61
CA LEU A 130 -12.90 30.21 -26.07
C LEU A 130 -14.08 29.48 -26.75
N GLY A 131 -15.05 28.97 -25.97
CA GLY A 131 -16.21 28.27 -26.52
C GLY A 131 -15.98 26.82 -26.95
N GLY A 132 -14.85 26.19 -26.59
CA GLY A 132 -14.53 24.80 -26.99
C GLY A 132 -15.50 23.74 -26.48
N HIS A 133 -16.21 24.03 -25.39
CA HIS A 133 -17.28 23.19 -24.83
C HIS A 133 -18.54 23.14 -25.71
N LYS A 134 -18.66 23.99 -26.73
CA LYS A 134 -19.80 24.03 -27.66
C LYS A 134 -19.48 23.25 -28.93
N ASN A 135 -20.51 22.74 -29.60
CA ASN A 135 -20.36 22.07 -30.89
C ASN A 135 -20.17 23.10 -32.03
N PRO A 136 -19.01 23.12 -32.73
CA PRO A 136 -18.77 24.06 -33.83
C PRO A 136 -19.46 23.66 -35.14
N PHE A 137 -20.12 22.49 -35.20
CA PHE A 137 -20.74 21.95 -36.42
C PHE A 137 -22.24 22.29 -36.54
N GLU A 138 -22.88 22.78 -35.48
CA GLU A 138 -24.25 23.27 -35.54
C GLU A 138 -24.30 24.68 -36.17
N SER A 139 -24.89 24.80 -37.36
CA SER A 139 -25.22 26.10 -37.94
C SER A 139 -26.64 26.51 -37.56
N GLN A 140 -26.84 27.80 -37.28
CA GLN A 140 -28.18 28.38 -37.08
C GLN A 140 -29.05 28.37 -38.37
N HIS A 141 -28.50 27.93 -39.52
CA HIS A 141 -29.10 28.03 -40.85
C HIS A 141 -29.09 26.73 -41.69
N GLY A 142 -28.85 25.55 -41.10
CA GLY A 142 -29.17 24.26 -41.71
C GLY A 142 -28.13 23.65 -42.67
N GLU A 143 -26.96 24.25 -42.84
CA GLU A 143 -25.82 23.59 -43.52
C GLU A 143 -24.87 22.97 -42.49
N SER A 144 -24.65 21.65 -42.57
CA SER A 144 -23.69 20.94 -41.71
C SER A 144 -22.26 21.33 -42.10
N SER A 145 -21.55 21.93 -41.17
CA SER A 145 -20.17 22.37 -41.37
C SER A 145 -19.21 21.18 -41.31
N VAL A 146 -18.36 21.01 -42.33
CA VAL A 146 -17.35 19.94 -42.40
C VAL A 146 -16.22 20.18 -41.37
N TYR A 147 -15.77 19.10 -40.71
CA TYR A 147 -14.61 19.11 -39.81
C TYR A 147 -13.33 19.51 -40.56
N ASN A 148 -12.63 20.52 -40.08
CA ASN A 148 -11.38 20.99 -40.67
C ASN A 148 -10.48 21.70 -39.63
N THR A 149 -9.29 21.14 -39.34
CA THR A 149 -8.34 21.67 -38.34
C THR A 149 -7.69 22.99 -38.70
N SER A 150 -7.78 23.45 -39.95
CA SER A 150 -7.37 24.80 -40.35
C SER A 150 -8.27 25.88 -39.74
N ARG A 151 -9.46 25.50 -39.25
CA ARG A 151 -10.41 26.41 -38.59
C ARG A 151 -10.14 26.49 -37.08
N PRO A 152 -9.95 27.69 -36.50
CA PRO A 152 -9.67 27.85 -35.07
C PRO A 152 -10.68 27.15 -34.16
N GLU A 153 -11.97 27.22 -34.47
CA GLU A 153 -13.04 26.60 -33.68
C GLU A 153 -12.95 25.06 -33.66
N CYS A 154 -12.55 24.43 -34.76
CA CYS A 154 -12.33 22.97 -34.81
C CYS A 154 -11.08 22.58 -34.01
N HIS A 155 -10.00 23.38 -34.11
CA HIS A 155 -8.79 23.14 -33.32
C HIS A 155 -9.03 23.31 -31.82
N ILE A 156 -9.72 24.38 -31.42
CA ILE A 156 -10.13 24.62 -30.02
C ILE A 156 -11.01 23.46 -29.52
N ARG A 157 -11.89 22.91 -30.37
CA ARG A 157 -12.71 21.74 -30.03
C ARG A 157 -11.87 20.47 -29.82
N ASN A 158 -10.81 20.26 -30.59
CA ASN A 158 -9.87 19.16 -30.37
C ASN A 158 -9.12 19.32 -29.03
N LEU A 159 -8.67 20.54 -28.72
CA LEU A 159 -8.03 20.84 -27.43
C LEU A 159 -8.99 20.66 -26.25
N PHE A 160 -10.28 21.00 -26.42
CA PHE A 160 -11.32 20.71 -25.44
C PHE A 160 -11.44 19.20 -25.20
N TRP A 161 -11.50 18.37 -26.25
CA TRP A 161 -11.59 16.91 -26.10
C TRP A 161 -10.35 16.31 -25.43
N LEU A 162 -9.15 16.81 -25.73
CA LEU A 162 -7.94 16.44 -24.98
C LEU A 162 -8.09 16.79 -23.50
N CYS A 163 -8.45 18.05 -23.19
CA CYS A 163 -8.65 18.49 -21.81
C CYS A 163 -9.73 17.67 -21.08
N TYR A 164 -10.84 17.35 -21.77
CA TYR A 164 -11.93 16.55 -21.24
C TYR A 164 -11.47 15.13 -20.90
N THR A 165 -10.81 14.45 -21.85
CA THR A 165 -10.32 13.08 -21.61
C THR A 165 -9.27 13.02 -20.52
N PHE A 166 -8.34 13.97 -20.46
CA PHE A 166 -7.38 14.09 -19.34
C PHE A 166 -8.08 14.31 -18.01
N ASP A 167 -9.07 15.20 -17.93
CA ASP A 167 -9.82 15.48 -16.70
C ASP A 167 -10.50 14.23 -16.14
N LYS A 168 -11.20 13.47 -16.99
CA LYS A 168 -11.92 12.26 -16.54
C LYS A 168 -10.97 11.13 -16.14
N GLU A 169 -9.83 11.01 -16.81
CA GLU A 169 -8.81 10.03 -16.46
C GLU A 169 -8.14 10.40 -15.13
N LEU A 170 -7.72 11.66 -14.95
CA LEU A 170 -7.06 12.12 -13.74
C LEU A 170 -7.97 12.06 -12.51
N ALA A 171 -9.28 12.35 -12.67
CA ALA A 171 -10.24 12.26 -11.58
C ALA A 171 -10.29 10.83 -10.99
N LEU A 172 -10.30 9.81 -11.84
CA LEU A 172 -10.31 8.41 -11.39
C LEU A 172 -8.94 7.95 -10.85
N ARG A 173 -7.84 8.46 -11.40
CA ARG A 173 -6.48 8.13 -10.93
C ARG A 173 -6.17 8.74 -9.57
N THR A 174 -6.63 9.95 -9.32
CA THR A 174 -6.27 10.74 -8.12
C THR A 174 -7.37 10.74 -7.05
N GLY A 175 -8.58 10.30 -7.38
CA GLY A 175 -9.77 10.42 -6.52
C GLY A 175 -10.33 11.84 -6.41
N GLN A 176 -9.70 12.83 -7.06
CA GLN A 176 -10.17 14.20 -7.05
C GLN A 176 -11.37 14.40 -7.98
N PRO A 177 -12.30 15.33 -7.67
CA PRO A 177 -13.41 15.63 -8.57
C PRO A 177 -12.93 16.15 -9.93
N PRO A 178 -13.61 15.79 -11.03
CA PRO A 178 -13.32 16.35 -12.35
C PRO A 178 -13.59 17.86 -12.36
N SER A 179 -12.72 18.62 -13.06
CA SER A 179 -12.83 20.07 -13.24
C SER A 179 -13.92 20.45 -14.25
N ILE A 180 -14.18 19.58 -15.23
CA ILE A 180 -15.18 19.81 -16.29
C ILE A 180 -16.47 19.11 -15.91
N SER A 181 -17.57 19.86 -15.83
CA SER A 181 -18.91 19.31 -15.64
C SER A 181 -19.56 19.04 -16.99
N ASP A 182 -20.08 17.81 -17.15
CA ASP A 182 -20.76 17.38 -18.38
C ASP A 182 -22.03 18.21 -18.62
N ASP A 183 -22.69 18.68 -17.55
CA ASP A 183 -23.92 19.49 -17.62
C ASP A 183 -23.69 20.86 -18.29
N ASN A 184 -22.42 21.29 -18.41
CA ASN A 184 -22.01 22.56 -19.04
C ASN A 184 -21.39 22.37 -20.43
N CYS A 185 -21.40 21.16 -20.97
CA CYS A 185 -20.71 20.83 -22.22
C CYS A 185 -21.67 20.23 -23.24
N ASP A 186 -21.52 20.65 -24.49
CA ASP A 186 -22.00 19.87 -25.62
C ASP A 186 -20.94 18.78 -25.88
N LEU A 187 -21.33 17.51 -25.70
CA LEU A 187 -20.45 16.35 -25.86
C LEU A 187 -20.66 15.63 -27.22
N THR A 188 -21.23 16.32 -28.20
CA THR A 188 -21.37 15.82 -29.57
C THR A 188 -19.98 15.63 -30.19
N LEU A 189 -19.72 14.40 -30.66
CA LEU A 189 -18.45 14.02 -31.29
C LEU A 189 -18.32 14.66 -32.68
N PRO A 190 -17.09 14.81 -33.20
CA PRO A 190 -16.89 15.20 -34.59
C PRO A 190 -17.64 14.28 -35.57
N PRO A 191 -18.19 14.81 -36.67
CA PRO A 191 -18.84 13.99 -37.69
C PRO A 191 -17.92 12.88 -38.19
N GLY A 192 -18.43 11.65 -38.29
CA GLY A 192 -17.65 10.49 -38.75
C GLY A 192 -16.66 9.91 -37.73
N TYR A 193 -16.62 10.41 -36.49
CA TYR A 193 -15.64 9.95 -35.47
C TYR A 193 -15.59 8.42 -35.32
N ILE A 194 -16.74 7.75 -35.19
CA ILE A 194 -16.79 6.29 -34.96
C ILE A 194 -16.22 5.51 -36.14
N GLU A 195 -16.56 5.91 -37.37
CA GLU A 195 -16.10 5.25 -38.59
C GLU A 195 -14.59 5.44 -38.77
N LEU A 196 -14.12 6.67 -38.60
CA LEU A 196 -12.69 7.02 -38.72
C LEU A 196 -11.84 6.42 -37.60
N GLN A 197 -12.37 6.33 -36.38
CA GLN A 197 -11.69 5.63 -35.30
C GLN A 197 -11.51 4.15 -35.65
N ASN A 198 -12.57 3.50 -36.13
CA ASN A 198 -12.52 2.09 -36.52
C ASN A 198 -11.55 1.84 -37.70
N SER A 199 -11.47 2.76 -38.67
CA SER A 199 -10.57 2.61 -39.81
C SER A 199 -9.11 2.91 -39.47
N ASN A 200 -8.86 3.89 -38.59
CA ASN A 200 -7.52 4.44 -38.40
C ASN A 200 -6.75 3.80 -37.24
N ILE A 201 -7.43 3.26 -36.22
CA ILE A 201 -6.76 2.78 -34.99
C ILE A 201 -5.78 1.62 -35.20
N CYS A 202 -6.01 0.80 -36.23
CA CYS A 202 -5.13 -0.31 -36.62
C CYS A 202 -4.40 -0.07 -37.96
N CYS A 203 -4.53 1.11 -38.56
CA CYS A 203 -3.95 1.41 -39.86
C CYS A 203 -2.53 2.01 -39.69
N PRO A 204 -1.48 1.37 -40.21
CA PRO A 204 -0.11 1.87 -40.09
C PRO A 204 0.17 3.07 -41.02
N ASP A 205 -0.51 3.14 -42.17
CA ASP A 205 -0.29 4.13 -43.23
C ASP A 205 -1.47 5.12 -43.35
N VAL A 206 -1.94 5.65 -42.21
CA VAL A 206 -3.00 6.67 -42.24
C VAL A 206 -2.49 7.93 -42.92
N VAL A 207 -3.17 8.35 -43.99
CA VAL A 207 -2.94 9.66 -44.61
C VAL A 207 -3.58 10.71 -43.73
N ILE A 208 -2.75 11.57 -43.13
CA ILE A 208 -3.19 12.61 -42.21
C ILE A 208 -3.31 13.92 -42.96
N ASP A 209 -4.51 14.48 -42.96
CA ASP A 209 -4.82 15.81 -43.48
C ASP A 209 -5.70 16.62 -42.50
N ASN A 210 -6.07 17.83 -42.89
CA ASN A 210 -6.86 18.71 -42.03
C ASN A 210 -8.29 18.24 -41.78
N THR A 211 -8.79 17.29 -42.57
CA THR A 211 -10.13 16.70 -42.41
C THR A 211 -10.11 15.41 -41.59
N THR A 212 -8.92 14.94 -41.23
CA THR A 212 -8.74 13.72 -40.46
C THR A 212 -9.11 13.95 -38.99
N VAL A 213 -10.13 13.24 -38.52
CA VAL A 213 -10.59 13.33 -37.12
C VAL A 213 -9.58 12.61 -36.20
N PRO A 214 -9.15 13.22 -35.08
CA PRO A 214 -8.18 12.61 -34.16
C PRO A 214 -8.76 11.40 -33.45
N LEU A 215 -7.89 10.46 -33.05
CA LEU A 215 -8.22 9.32 -32.20
C LEU A 215 -8.40 9.70 -30.73
N TYR A 216 -7.62 10.70 -30.26
CA TYR A 216 -7.43 11.06 -28.85
C TYR A 216 -6.72 9.97 -28.03
N PRO A 217 -6.01 10.30 -26.91
CA PRO A 217 -5.30 9.29 -26.11
C PRO A 217 -6.21 8.30 -25.41
N TRP A 218 -7.42 8.74 -25.06
CA TRP A 218 -8.50 7.90 -24.60
C TRP A 218 -9.73 8.20 -25.44
N ASP A 219 -10.51 7.17 -25.76
CA ASP A 219 -11.77 7.34 -26.48
C ASP A 219 -12.69 8.31 -25.69
N PRO A 220 -13.14 9.42 -26.30
CA PRO A 220 -14.04 10.37 -25.64
C PRO A 220 -15.34 9.72 -25.18
N ARG A 221 -15.87 8.73 -25.90
CA ARG A 221 -17.09 8.00 -25.51
C ARG A 221 -16.88 7.20 -24.22
N LEU A 222 -15.73 6.55 -24.10
CA LEU A 222 -15.35 5.85 -22.88
C LEU A 222 -15.08 6.84 -21.74
N SER A 223 -14.54 8.02 -22.05
CA SER A 223 -14.33 9.10 -21.07
C SER A 223 -15.65 9.68 -20.53
N VAL A 224 -16.71 9.73 -21.35
CA VAL A 224 -18.08 10.05 -20.89
C VAL A 224 -18.60 8.98 -19.93
N ILE A 225 -18.37 7.69 -20.22
CA ILE A 225 -18.73 6.61 -19.30
C ILE A 225 -17.97 6.77 -17.97
N LYS A 226 -16.65 7.03 -18.01
CA LYS A 226 -15.83 7.31 -16.82
C LYS A 226 -16.37 8.48 -15.98
N SER A 227 -16.78 9.57 -16.64
CA SER A 227 -17.40 10.73 -15.97
C SER A 227 -18.69 10.34 -15.26
N ARG A 228 -19.57 9.58 -15.93
CA ARG A 228 -20.82 9.07 -15.34
C ARG A 228 -20.53 8.11 -14.18
N THR A 229 -19.56 7.21 -14.32
CA THR A 229 -19.12 6.32 -13.24
C THR A 229 -18.70 7.10 -12.01
N TYR A 230 -17.86 8.13 -12.16
CA TYR A 230 -17.48 8.99 -11.05
C TYR A 230 -18.70 9.64 -10.40
N LYS A 231 -19.54 10.32 -11.20
CA LYS A 231 -20.74 11.03 -10.71
C LYS A 231 -21.69 10.09 -9.95
N LEU A 232 -21.94 8.89 -10.50
CA LEU A 232 -22.96 7.98 -9.99
C LEU A 232 -22.50 7.07 -8.85
N LEU A 233 -21.21 6.71 -8.80
CA LEU A 233 -20.68 5.71 -7.86
C LEU A 233 -19.66 6.26 -6.86
N TYR A 234 -18.93 7.33 -7.20
CA TYR A 234 -17.76 7.80 -6.42
C TYR A 234 -17.84 9.24 -5.92
N SER A 235 -18.74 10.06 -6.44
CA SER A 235 -18.94 11.42 -5.94
C SER A 235 -19.41 11.43 -4.49
N GLU A 236 -19.19 12.54 -3.78
CA GLU A 236 -19.70 12.72 -2.40
C GLU A 236 -21.22 12.50 -2.31
N SER A 237 -21.97 12.88 -3.36
CA SER A 237 -23.40 12.59 -3.43
C SER A 237 -23.69 11.09 -3.58
N ALA A 238 -22.87 10.36 -4.34
CA ALA A 238 -22.98 8.91 -4.51
C ALA A 238 -22.63 8.14 -3.23
N MET A 239 -21.82 8.71 -2.33
CA MET A 239 -21.49 8.10 -1.04
C MET A 239 -22.72 7.92 -0.14
N ARG A 240 -23.79 8.71 -0.37
CA ARG A 240 -25.03 8.70 0.41
C ARG A 240 -26.16 7.84 -0.18
N LYS A 241 -25.94 7.25 -1.35
CA LYS A 241 -26.94 6.41 -2.04
C LYS A 241 -27.14 5.08 -1.32
N SER A 242 -28.35 4.55 -1.42
CA SER A 242 -28.69 3.21 -0.94
C SER A 242 -28.01 2.12 -1.75
N LYS A 243 -27.88 0.91 -1.17
CA LYS A 243 -27.31 -0.26 -1.85
C LYS A 243 -28.03 -0.60 -3.15
N SER A 244 -29.36 -0.48 -3.17
CA SER A 244 -30.19 -0.71 -4.36
C SER A 244 -29.89 0.29 -5.48
N GLU A 245 -29.72 1.57 -5.14
CA GLU A 245 -29.36 2.60 -6.13
C GLU A 245 -27.96 2.37 -6.70
N ILE A 246 -27.00 1.97 -5.87
CA ILE A 246 -25.65 1.62 -6.33
C ILE A 246 -25.70 0.46 -7.32
N LEU A 247 -26.41 -0.63 -6.98
CA LEU A 247 -26.53 -1.80 -7.86
C LEU A 247 -27.28 -1.48 -9.17
N GLN A 248 -28.28 -0.60 -9.12
CA GLN A 248 -28.96 -0.10 -10.32
C GLN A 248 -27.98 0.67 -11.22
N HIS A 249 -27.23 1.62 -10.66
CA HIS A 249 -26.26 2.40 -11.44
C HIS A 249 -25.12 1.54 -12.00
N ILE A 250 -24.70 0.49 -11.30
CA ILE A 250 -23.73 -0.49 -11.83
C ILE A 250 -24.28 -1.11 -13.13
N ARG A 251 -25.53 -1.57 -13.14
CA ARG A 251 -26.17 -2.14 -14.34
C ARG A 251 -26.29 -1.12 -15.47
N GLU A 252 -26.74 0.10 -15.16
CA GLU A 252 -26.86 1.19 -16.15
C GLU A 252 -25.51 1.55 -16.80
N LEU A 253 -24.43 1.49 -16.03
CA LEU A 253 -23.07 1.78 -16.52
C LEU A 253 -22.49 0.59 -17.29
N ASP A 254 -22.76 -0.64 -16.86
CA ASP A 254 -22.35 -1.86 -17.54
C ASP A 254 -23.01 -1.98 -18.93
N ASP A 255 -24.32 -1.70 -19.02
CA ASP A 255 -25.05 -1.63 -20.30
C ASP A 255 -24.44 -0.57 -21.24
N ALA A 256 -24.08 0.60 -20.71
CA ALA A 256 -23.45 1.66 -21.50
C ALA A 256 -22.04 1.27 -21.98
N LEU A 257 -21.27 0.57 -21.13
CA LEU A 257 -19.95 0.06 -21.47
C LEU A 257 -20.04 -1.04 -22.54
N GLU A 258 -21.02 -1.92 -22.44
CA GLU A 258 -21.27 -2.98 -23.42
C GLU A 258 -21.71 -2.40 -24.77
N GLN A 259 -22.60 -1.40 -24.78
CA GLN A 259 -22.98 -0.68 -26.01
C GLN A 259 -21.77 -0.02 -26.68
N TRP A 260 -20.91 0.64 -25.90
CA TRP A 260 -19.65 1.18 -26.41
C TRP A 260 -18.76 0.07 -26.99
N ARG A 261 -18.59 -1.05 -26.27
CA ARG A 261 -17.76 -2.19 -26.70
C ARG A 261 -18.25 -2.79 -28.01
N LEU A 262 -19.57 -2.93 -28.18
CA LEU A 262 -20.19 -3.47 -29.39
C LEU A 262 -20.08 -2.53 -30.60
N SER A 263 -19.86 -1.23 -30.38
CA SER A 263 -19.64 -0.25 -31.44
C SER A 263 -18.26 -0.33 -32.11
N LEU A 264 -17.31 -1.03 -31.49
CA LEU A 264 -15.94 -1.19 -32.00
C LEU A 264 -15.84 -2.34 -33.01
N SER A 265 -14.94 -2.25 -33.99
CA SER A 265 -14.64 -3.35 -34.90
C SER A 265 -14.17 -4.60 -34.16
N ARG A 266 -14.50 -5.80 -34.68
CA ARG A 266 -14.16 -7.09 -34.05
C ARG A 266 -12.65 -7.30 -33.89
N GLU A 267 -11.84 -6.67 -34.72
CA GLU A 267 -10.38 -6.85 -34.76
C GLU A 267 -9.68 -6.38 -33.47
N PHE A 268 -10.19 -5.31 -32.84
CA PHE A 268 -9.59 -4.73 -31.64
C PHE A 268 -10.59 -4.57 -30.49
N ARG A 269 -11.82 -5.08 -30.66
CA ARG A 269 -12.86 -5.08 -29.62
C ARG A 269 -12.33 -5.79 -28.36
N PRO A 270 -12.38 -5.16 -27.19
CA PRO A 270 -11.89 -5.78 -25.98
C PRO A 270 -12.82 -6.90 -25.50
N THR A 271 -12.21 -7.89 -24.86
CA THR A 271 -12.87 -9.02 -24.19
C THR A 271 -12.59 -8.92 -22.70
N LEU A 272 -13.54 -9.37 -21.86
CA LEU A 272 -13.36 -9.38 -20.42
C LEU A 272 -12.20 -10.31 -20.03
N THR A 273 -12.26 -11.56 -20.47
CA THR A 273 -11.22 -12.56 -20.23
C THR A 273 -10.16 -12.52 -21.32
N PHE A 274 -8.90 -12.55 -20.91
CA PHE A 274 -7.74 -12.72 -21.78
C PHE A 274 -7.59 -14.19 -22.20
N SER A 275 -7.25 -14.42 -23.47
CA SER A 275 -6.89 -15.73 -24.02
C SER A 275 -5.53 -15.63 -24.72
N GLU A 276 -4.74 -16.70 -24.75
CA GLU A 276 -3.49 -16.77 -25.51
C GLU A 276 -3.73 -16.56 -27.02
N ASP A 277 -4.92 -16.91 -27.52
CA ASP A 277 -5.36 -16.68 -28.91
C ASP A 277 -5.83 -15.23 -29.18
N THR A 278 -5.70 -14.33 -28.22
CA THR A 278 -6.13 -12.93 -28.39
C THR A 278 -5.29 -12.27 -29.50
N LEU A 279 -5.96 -11.79 -30.55
CA LEU A 279 -5.31 -11.10 -31.66
C LEU A 279 -4.59 -9.83 -31.14
N PHE A 280 -3.31 -9.71 -31.48
CA PHE A 280 -2.56 -8.48 -31.33
C PHE A 280 -2.67 -7.69 -32.63
N PRO A 281 -3.20 -6.45 -32.61
CA PRO A 281 -3.05 -5.52 -33.71
C PRO A 281 -1.55 -5.34 -34.03
N SER A 282 -1.23 -4.91 -35.25
CA SER A 282 0.15 -4.82 -35.76
C SER A 282 1.14 -4.25 -34.74
N ALA A 283 2.40 -4.71 -34.80
CA ALA A 283 3.48 -4.51 -33.83
C ALA A 283 3.85 -3.05 -33.45
N LEU A 284 3.13 -2.05 -33.95
CA LEU A 284 3.35 -0.62 -33.77
C LEU A 284 2.16 0.10 -33.09
N ALA A 285 1.06 -0.59 -32.77
CA ALA A 285 -0.18 0.07 -32.34
C ALA A 285 -0.36 0.10 -30.81
N THR A 286 0.17 1.14 -30.14
CA THR A 286 -0.08 1.41 -28.71
C THR A 286 -1.57 1.73 -28.43
N GLN A 287 -2.30 2.28 -29.39
CA GLN A 287 -3.70 2.73 -29.21
C GLN A 287 -4.70 1.61 -28.89
N PRO A 288 -4.78 0.50 -29.65
CA PRO A 288 -5.62 -0.63 -29.28
C PRO A 288 -5.31 -1.24 -27.91
N ILE A 289 -4.03 -1.27 -27.51
CA ILE A 289 -3.59 -1.75 -26.20
C ILE A 289 -4.19 -0.85 -25.12
N MET A 290 -3.99 0.47 -25.25
CA MET A 290 -4.54 1.48 -24.34
C MET A 290 -6.07 1.42 -24.25
N LEU A 291 -6.75 1.20 -25.37
CA LEU A 291 -8.21 1.05 -25.43
C LEU A 291 -8.69 -0.15 -24.60
N ARG A 292 -8.01 -1.29 -24.71
CA ARG A 292 -8.35 -2.50 -23.96
C ARG A 292 -8.10 -2.32 -22.45
N LEU A 293 -6.97 -1.73 -22.08
CA LEU A 293 -6.67 -1.42 -20.66
C LEU A 293 -7.68 -0.44 -20.07
N ALA A 294 -8.07 0.57 -20.84
CA ALA A 294 -9.09 1.52 -20.42
C ALA A 294 -10.47 0.84 -20.24
N TYR A 295 -10.82 -0.12 -21.09
CA TYR A 295 -12.02 -0.94 -20.92
C TYR A 295 -11.97 -1.77 -19.65
N HIS A 296 -10.89 -2.53 -19.43
CA HIS A 296 -10.76 -3.33 -18.21
C HIS A 296 -10.79 -2.46 -16.96
N HIS A 297 -10.13 -1.30 -16.98
CA HIS A 297 -10.20 -0.34 -15.89
C HIS A 297 -11.64 0.15 -15.65
N CYS A 298 -12.43 0.44 -16.69
CA CYS A 298 -13.86 0.77 -16.54
C CYS A 298 -14.65 -0.35 -15.86
N VAL A 299 -14.42 -1.62 -16.24
CA VAL A 299 -15.03 -2.78 -15.55
C VAL A 299 -14.61 -2.80 -14.08
N ILE A 300 -13.32 -2.62 -13.79
CA ILE A 300 -12.79 -2.60 -12.42
C ILE A 300 -13.51 -1.54 -11.57
N ILE A 301 -13.54 -0.28 -12.03
CA ILE A 301 -14.15 0.81 -11.24
C ILE A 301 -15.68 0.71 -11.16
N ILE A 302 -16.37 0.22 -12.19
CA ILE A 302 -17.84 0.08 -12.11
C ILE A 302 -18.18 -0.98 -11.07
N HIS A 303 -17.54 -2.15 -11.14
CA HIS A 303 -17.90 -3.28 -10.30
C HIS A 303 -17.30 -3.23 -8.90
N SER A 304 -16.15 -2.59 -8.70
CA SER A 304 -15.55 -2.43 -7.36
C SER A 304 -16.43 -1.60 -6.41
N ALA A 305 -17.31 -0.73 -6.95
CA ALA A 305 -18.28 0.01 -6.15
C ALA A 305 -19.25 -0.91 -5.37
N SER A 306 -19.46 -2.15 -5.83
CA SER A 306 -20.30 -3.14 -5.14
C SER A 306 -19.73 -3.58 -3.78
N ASN A 307 -18.44 -3.34 -3.50
CA ASN A 307 -17.86 -3.59 -2.16
C ASN A 307 -18.60 -2.83 -1.05
N ARG A 308 -19.16 -1.65 -1.36
CA ARG A 308 -19.96 -0.85 -0.42
C ARG A 308 -21.30 -1.48 -0.05
N CYS A 309 -21.76 -2.47 -0.83
CA CYS A 309 -23.01 -3.16 -0.62
C CYS A 309 -22.88 -4.41 0.25
N ARG A 310 -21.65 -4.88 0.52
CA ARG A 310 -21.38 -6.10 1.30
C ARG A 310 -21.81 -5.94 2.75
N GLU A 311 -22.49 -6.95 3.31
CA GLU A 311 -22.73 -7.09 4.75
C GLU A 311 -21.75 -8.11 5.33
N LEU A 312 -21.27 -7.89 6.55
CA LEU A 312 -20.42 -8.83 7.28
C LEU A 312 -21.28 -9.80 8.13
N SER A 313 -22.47 -10.19 7.65
CA SER A 313 -23.35 -11.09 8.38
C SER A 313 -23.06 -12.56 8.08
N VAL A 314 -22.89 -13.35 9.15
CA VAL A 314 -22.77 -14.80 9.08
C VAL A 314 -24.19 -15.40 9.04
N GLY A 315 -24.68 -15.70 7.83
CA GLY A 315 -25.95 -16.41 7.62
C GLY A 315 -26.39 -16.41 6.15
N ASP A 316 -26.92 -17.54 5.68
CA ASP A 316 -27.41 -17.88 4.33
C ASP A 316 -27.42 -16.75 3.26
N LEU A 317 -26.66 -16.96 2.17
CA LEU A 317 -26.49 -16.02 1.06
C LEU A 317 -27.84 -15.67 0.41
N GLY A 318 -28.37 -14.49 0.72
CA GLY A 318 -29.51 -13.93 0.00
C GLY A 318 -29.16 -13.65 -1.47
N MET A 319 -30.17 -13.64 -2.36
CA MET A 319 -30.00 -13.34 -3.80
C MET A 319 -29.25 -12.02 -4.09
N GLN A 320 -29.28 -11.07 -3.16
CA GLN A 320 -28.57 -9.80 -3.26
C GLN A 320 -27.05 -9.93 -3.00
N GLU A 321 -26.63 -10.82 -2.10
CA GLU A 321 -25.21 -11.10 -1.83
C GLU A 321 -24.55 -11.87 -2.98
N ILE A 322 -25.30 -12.78 -3.63
CA ILE A 322 -24.86 -13.48 -4.84
C ILE A 322 -24.58 -12.48 -5.97
N GLY A 323 -25.45 -11.48 -6.15
CA GLY A 323 -25.26 -10.41 -7.13
C GLY A 323 -24.04 -9.52 -6.85
N VAL A 324 -23.77 -9.21 -5.58
CA VAL A 324 -22.58 -8.45 -5.16
C VAL A 324 -21.31 -9.27 -5.41
N ALA A 325 -21.28 -10.54 -5.01
CA ALA A 325 -20.14 -11.44 -5.25
C ALA A 325 -19.85 -11.62 -6.75
N SER A 326 -20.89 -11.80 -7.56
CA SER A 326 -20.75 -11.89 -9.02
C SER A 326 -20.21 -10.60 -9.64
N SER A 327 -20.65 -9.43 -9.16
CA SER A 327 -20.12 -8.13 -9.61
C SER A 327 -18.63 -8.00 -9.27
N LEU A 328 -18.23 -8.31 -8.04
CA LEU A 328 -16.82 -8.27 -7.64
C LEU A 328 -15.96 -9.23 -8.48
N GLY A 329 -16.48 -10.43 -8.79
CA GLY A 329 -15.83 -11.37 -9.69
C GLY A 329 -15.44 -10.77 -11.05
N LEU A 330 -16.29 -9.90 -11.63
CA LEU A 330 -15.99 -9.21 -12.89
C LEU A 330 -14.82 -8.23 -12.76
N SER A 331 -14.73 -7.49 -11.64
CA SER A 331 -13.60 -6.57 -11.40
C SER A 331 -12.27 -7.33 -11.25
N VAL A 332 -12.28 -8.48 -10.58
CA VAL A 332 -11.09 -9.32 -10.41
C VAL A 332 -10.69 -9.96 -11.73
N GLU A 333 -11.64 -10.45 -12.52
CA GLU A 333 -11.37 -11.03 -13.83
C GLU A 333 -10.80 -10.00 -14.82
N ALA A 334 -11.32 -8.78 -14.82
CA ALA A 334 -10.76 -7.67 -15.59
C ALA A 334 -9.33 -7.31 -15.14
N SER A 335 -9.05 -7.39 -13.83
CA SER A 335 -7.71 -7.14 -13.27
C SER A 335 -6.71 -8.23 -13.70
N ARG A 336 -7.09 -9.50 -13.60
CA ARG A 336 -6.28 -10.63 -14.10
C ARG A 336 -5.98 -10.47 -15.58
N SER A 337 -7.01 -10.19 -16.37
CA SER A 337 -6.90 -10.02 -17.81
C SER A 337 -6.05 -8.81 -18.20
N SER A 338 -6.07 -7.73 -17.43
CA SER A 338 -5.19 -6.57 -17.63
C SER A 338 -3.72 -6.94 -17.46
N LEU A 339 -3.37 -7.65 -16.38
CA LEU A 339 -1.99 -8.05 -16.10
C LEU A 339 -1.47 -9.05 -17.13
N LEU A 340 -2.24 -10.08 -17.46
CA LEU A 340 -1.88 -11.08 -18.47
C LEU A 340 -1.74 -10.46 -19.86
N TYR A 341 -2.67 -9.57 -20.23
CA TYR A 341 -2.60 -8.86 -21.50
C TYR A 341 -1.36 -7.96 -21.59
N LEU A 342 -1.02 -7.24 -20.51
CA LEU A 342 0.20 -6.43 -20.46
C LEU A 342 1.46 -7.26 -20.61
N GLN A 343 1.56 -8.43 -19.97
CA GLN A 343 2.70 -9.34 -20.13
C GLN A 343 2.93 -9.71 -21.60
N ALA A 344 1.86 -9.93 -22.36
CA ALA A 344 1.97 -10.28 -23.77
C ALA A 344 2.16 -9.05 -24.69
N ALA A 345 1.56 -7.91 -24.35
CA ALA A 345 1.57 -6.70 -25.18
C ALA A 345 2.83 -5.83 -25.00
N LEU A 346 3.55 -5.97 -23.88
CA LEU A 346 4.66 -5.09 -23.47
C LEU A 346 5.69 -4.76 -24.58
N PRO A 347 6.14 -5.72 -25.42
CA PRO A 347 7.12 -5.43 -26.46
C PRO A 347 6.62 -4.44 -27.53
N ASN A 348 5.30 -4.23 -27.62
CA ASN A 348 4.66 -3.35 -28.62
C ASN A 348 4.21 -2.01 -28.01
N ILE A 349 4.55 -1.73 -26.75
CA ILE A 349 4.19 -0.48 -26.05
C ILE A 349 5.36 0.48 -26.13
N ALA A 350 5.07 1.74 -26.48
CA ALA A 350 6.08 2.78 -26.50
C ALA A 350 6.59 3.11 -25.08
N GLY A 351 7.91 3.28 -24.91
CA GLY A 351 8.57 3.41 -23.61
C GLY A 351 8.06 4.59 -22.77
N GLU A 352 7.71 5.70 -23.41
CA GLU A 352 7.14 6.90 -22.79
C GLU A 352 5.80 6.63 -22.08
N CYS A 353 5.09 5.55 -22.43
CA CYS A 353 3.83 5.18 -21.79
C CYS A 353 4.01 4.54 -20.40
N PHE A 354 5.23 4.36 -19.90
CA PHE A 354 5.52 3.71 -18.62
C PHE A 354 4.60 4.15 -17.47
N TRP A 355 4.57 5.46 -17.18
CA TRP A 355 3.76 6.01 -16.08
C TRP A 355 2.26 5.79 -16.28
N VAL A 356 1.81 5.79 -17.53
CA VAL A 356 0.41 5.59 -17.87
C VAL A 356 0.01 4.13 -17.64
N ILE A 357 0.86 3.17 -18.05
CA ILE A 357 0.65 1.73 -17.89
C ILE A 357 0.76 1.29 -16.43
N LEU A 358 1.73 1.86 -15.70
CA LEU A 358 1.96 1.54 -14.30
C LEU A 358 0.70 1.71 -13.45
N PHE A 359 -0.13 2.71 -13.76
CA PHE A 359 -1.43 2.90 -13.11
C PHE A 359 -2.35 1.68 -13.28
N TYR A 360 -2.48 1.12 -14.49
CA TYR A 360 -3.33 -0.05 -14.73
C TYR A 360 -2.80 -1.30 -14.03
N VAL A 361 -1.47 -1.43 -13.93
CA VAL A 361 -0.81 -2.49 -13.15
C VAL A 361 -1.17 -2.37 -11.68
N VAL A 362 -0.95 -1.20 -11.06
CA VAL A 362 -1.24 -0.96 -9.64
C VAL A 362 -2.73 -1.12 -9.33
N SER A 363 -3.62 -0.59 -10.17
CA SER A 363 -5.07 -0.74 -10.02
C SER A 363 -5.50 -2.21 -10.01
N SER A 364 -4.90 -3.03 -10.89
CA SER A 364 -5.19 -4.47 -10.96
C SER A 364 -4.70 -5.21 -9.71
N ILE A 365 -3.51 -4.88 -9.22
CA ILE A 365 -2.93 -5.48 -7.99
C ILE A 365 -3.83 -5.22 -6.79
N VAL A 366 -4.20 -3.96 -6.57
CA VAL A 366 -5.04 -3.56 -5.42
C VAL A 366 -6.39 -4.28 -5.47
N THR A 367 -6.98 -4.43 -6.65
CA THR A 367 -8.27 -5.10 -6.82
C THR A 367 -8.18 -6.61 -6.54
N ILE A 368 -7.17 -7.30 -7.08
CA ILE A 368 -6.94 -8.73 -6.82
C ILE A 368 -6.67 -8.96 -5.33
N LEU A 369 -5.79 -8.16 -4.72
CA LEU A 369 -5.45 -8.28 -3.31
C LEU A 369 -6.68 -8.07 -2.41
N GLY A 370 -7.45 -7.01 -2.65
CA GLY A 370 -8.66 -6.73 -1.88
C GLY A 370 -9.64 -7.90 -1.91
N HIS A 371 -9.72 -8.60 -3.05
CA HIS A 371 -10.52 -9.80 -3.19
C HIS A 371 -9.95 -10.99 -2.41
N MET A 372 -8.63 -11.24 -2.49
CA MET A 372 -7.95 -12.34 -1.79
C MET A 372 -8.06 -12.21 -0.27
N ILE A 373 -7.80 -11.01 0.28
CA ILE A 373 -7.95 -10.73 1.72
C ILE A 373 -9.39 -10.99 2.18
N SER A 374 -10.35 -10.62 1.34
CA SER A 374 -11.76 -10.76 1.69
C SER A 374 -12.33 -12.16 1.46
N ASN A 375 -11.63 -13.03 0.74
CA ASN A 375 -12.03 -14.40 0.38
C ASN A 375 -10.81 -15.35 0.36
N PRO A 376 -10.17 -15.60 1.51
CA PRO A 376 -8.89 -16.33 1.57
C PRO A 376 -8.98 -17.79 1.07
N ASN A 377 -10.18 -18.38 1.09
CA ASN A 377 -10.42 -19.75 0.65
C ASN A 377 -10.85 -19.87 -0.83
N ASP A 378 -10.76 -18.81 -1.64
CA ASP A 378 -11.08 -18.90 -3.07
C ASP A 378 -10.06 -19.83 -3.76
N SER A 379 -10.58 -20.77 -4.55
CA SER A 379 -9.82 -21.72 -5.37
C SER A 379 -8.83 -21.05 -6.34
N LYS A 380 -9.04 -19.78 -6.72
CA LYS A 380 -8.14 -19.02 -7.58
C LYS A 380 -7.06 -18.23 -6.82
N SER A 381 -7.05 -18.24 -5.48
CA SER A 381 -6.10 -17.45 -4.67
C SER A 381 -4.64 -17.81 -4.96
N ALA A 382 -4.32 -19.11 -5.14
CA ALA A 382 -2.96 -19.54 -5.46
C ALA A 382 -2.49 -19.04 -6.83
N SER A 383 -3.37 -19.05 -7.84
CA SER A 383 -3.04 -18.49 -9.16
C SER A 383 -2.89 -16.97 -9.14
N ASP A 384 -3.71 -16.29 -8.33
CA ASP A 384 -3.65 -14.84 -8.17
C ASP A 384 -2.35 -14.42 -7.49
N LEU A 385 -1.92 -15.13 -6.44
CA LEU A 385 -0.63 -14.89 -5.79
C LEU A 385 0.53 -15.03 -6.79
N LYS A 386 0.52 -16.08 -7.60
CA LYS A 386 1.54 -16.28 -8.65
C LYS A 386 1.55 -15.13 -9.64
N LEU A 387 0.38 -14.65 -10.07
CA LEU A 387 0.26 -13.51 -10.98
C LEU A 387 0.80 -12.22 -10.34
N LEU A 388 0.52 -11.98 -9.06
CA LEU A 388 1.04 -10.83 -8.31
C LEU A 388 2.56 -10.87 -8.16
N MET A 389 3.15 -12.04 -7.92
CA MET A 389 4.61 -12.19 -7.85
C MET A 389 5.30 -11.88 -9.19
N GLN A 390 4.65 -12.17 -10.32
CA GLN A 390 5.17 -11.89 -11.66
C GLN A 390 5.09 -10.41 -12.06
N VAL A 391 4.39 -9.56 -11.30
CA VAL A 391 4.29 -8.12 -11.58
C VAL A 391 5.66 -7.46 -11.55
N SER A 392 6.55 -7.85 -10.62
CA SER A 392 7.90 -7.27 -10.54
C SER A 392 8.66 -7.47 -11.86
N ASP A 393 8.53 -8.66 -12.45
CA ASP A 393 9.19 -8.99 -13.72
C ASP A 393 8.54 -8.24 -14.89
N LEU A 394 7.20 -8.09 -14.86
CA LEU A 394 6.47 -7.27 -15.83
C LEU A 394 6.94 -5.81 -15.82
N VAL A 395 7.09 -5.21 -14.63
CA VAL A 395 7.54 -3.81 -14.50
C VAL A 395 9.00 -3.67 -14.95
N GLN A 396 9.86 -4.64 -14.62
CA GLN A 396 11.27 -4.64 -15.03
C GLN A 396 11.49 -4.85 -16.53
N SER A 397 10.56 -5.49 -17.23
CA SER A 397 10.65 -5.76 -18.67
C SER A 397 10.11 -4.62 -19.55
N PHE A 398 9.68 -3.50 -18.94
CA PHE A 398 9.16 -2.36 -19.71
C PHE A 398 10.24 -1.76 -20.63
N PRO A 399 9.94 -1.46 -21.91
CA PRO A 399 10.92 -1.00 -22.88
C PRO A 399 11.31 0.48 -22.69
N ILE A 400 11.94 0.80 -21.56
CA ILE A 400 12.47 2.15 -21.26
C ILE A 400 13.94 2.21 -21.70
N THR A 401 14.29 3.19 -22.53
CA THR A 401 15.65 3.37 -23.08
C THR A 401 16.62 3.94 -22.04
N GLU A 402 16.19 4.92 -21.25
CA GLU A 402 16.95 5.51 -20.13
C GLU A 402 16.03 5.67 -18.91
N LEU A 403 16.43 5.07 -17.79
CA LEU A 403 15.67 5.15 -16.54
C LEU A 403 16.01 6.43 -15.78
N SER A 404 15.02 7.28 -15.56
CA SER A 404 15.10 8.40 -14.61
C SER A 404 15.17 7.90 -13.16
N ALA A 405 15.70 8.72 -12.26
CA ALA A 405 15.71 8.41 -10.83
C ALA A 405 14.29 8.18 -10.27
N ALA A 406 13.30 8.90 -10.80
CA ALA A 406 11.90 8.74 -10.40
C ALA A 406 11.35 7.37 -10.81
N GLU A 407 11.66 6.90 -12.02
CA GLU A 407 11.25 5.57 -12.49
C GLU A 407 11.92 4.47 -11.68
N LEU A 408 13.23 4.56 -11.40
CA LEU A 408 13.93 3.59 -10.56
C LEU A 408 13.32 3.48 -9.16
N ILE A 409 13.06 4.62 -8.51
CA ILE A 409 12.42 4.66 -7.19
C ILE A 409 11.04 4.01 -7.26
N GLN A 410 10.25 4.32 -8.28
CA GLN A 410 8.91 3.79 -8.41
C GLN A 410 8.89 2.29 -8.71
N MET A 411 9.79 1.80 -9.57
CA MET A 411 9.96 0.37 -9.84
C MET A 411 10.31 -0.38 -8.56
N GLN A 412 11.21 0.17 -7.73
CA GLN A 412 11.56 -0.39 -6.44
C GLN A 412 10.38 -0.40 -5.47
N LEU A 413 9.60 0.69 -5.40
CA LEU A 413 8.38 0.76 -4.59
C LEU A 413 7.35 -0.30 -4.99
N VAL A 414 7.09 -0.47 -6.30
CA VAL A 414 6.15 -1.50 -6.77
C VAL A 414 6.67 -2.90 -6.46
N LYS A 415 7.98 -3.13 -6.57
CA LYS A 415 8.60 -4.42 -6.20
C LYS A 415 8.47 -4.72 -4.72
N ASP A 416 8.77 -3.75 -3.85
CA ASP A 416 8.68 -3.92 -2.40
C ASP A 416 7.22 -4.07 -1.97
N PHE A 417 6.32 -3.28 -2.55
CA PHE A 417 4.87 -3.42 -2.37
C PHE A 417 4.41 -4.82 -2.78
N SER A 418 4.71 -5.30 -4.00
CA SER A 418 4.33 -6.64 -4.44
C SER A 418 4.89 -7.75 -3.53
N ARG A 419 6.11 -7.58 -2.99
CA ARG A 419 6.71 -8.56 -2.07
C ARG A 419 6.03 -8.57 -0.70
N GLU A 420 5.79 -7.38 -0.13
CA GLU A 420 5.09 -7.24 1.15
C GLU A 420 3.68 -7.79 1.05
N LEU A 421 3.00 -7.52 -0.07
CA LEU A 421 1.67 -8.06 -0.36
C LEU A 421 1.66 -9.58 -0.53
N ALA A 422 2.66 -10.15 -1.20
CA ALA A 422 2.81 -11.61 -1.29
C ALA A 422 2.98 -12.23 0.10
N SER A 423 3.79 -11.61 0.97
CA SER A 423 3.98 -12.07 2.35
C SER A 423 2.70 -12.02 3.19
N ILE A 424 1.93 -10.92 3.10
CA ILE A 424 0.64 -10.79 3.81
C ILE A 424 -0.35 -11.86 3.33
N THR A 425 -0.34 -12.14 2.03
CA THR A 425 -1.26 -13.10 1.42
C THR A 425 -0.85 -14.53 1.74
N GLU A 426 0.44 -14.85 1.74
CA GLU A 426 0.98 -16.11 2.24
C GLU A 426 0.55 -16.31 3.69
N MET A 427 0.73 -15.32 4.56
CA MET A 427 0.28 -15.39 5.96
C MET A 427 -1.24 -15.55 6.13
N ALA A 428 -2.04 -15.02 5.20
CA ALA A 428 -3.50 -15.13 5.23
C ALA A 428 -4.04 -16.43 4.62
N THR A 429 -3.25 -17.09 3.74
CA THR A 429 -3.62 -18.30 3.01
C THR A 429 -2.91 -19.56 3.51
N SER A 430 -1.96 -19.40 4.44
CA SER A 430 -1.17 -20.50 4.98
C SER A 430 -1.99 -21.41 5.91
N ASP A 431 -1.69 -22.71 5.88
CA ASP A 431 -2.31 -23.73 6.73
C ASP A 431 -2.11 -23.38 8.23
N PRO A 432 -2.92 -23.90 9.17
CA PRO A 432 -2.77 -23.64 10.62
C PRO A 432 -1.37 -23.95 11.20
N GLU A 433 -0.54 -24.69 10.46
CA GLU A 433 0.87 -25.01 10.75
C GLU A 433 1.84 -23.85 10.52
N ASP A 434 1.50 -22.85 9.68
CA ASP A 434 2.36 -21.70 9.33
C ASP A 434 2.10 -20.44 10.17
N LYS A 435 1.20 -20.51 11.16
CA LYS A 435 0.92 -19.37 12.07
C LYS A 435 2.10 -19.13 13.00
N VAL A 436 2.45 -17.86 13.22
CA VAL A 436 3.50 -17.45 14.18
C VAL A 436 3.07 -17.84 15.61
N ARG A 437 3.54 -18.98 16.13
CA ARG A 437 3.15 -19.49 17.46
C ARG A 437 4.02 -19.02 18.61
N ILE A 438 5.28 -18.72 18.32
CA ILE A 438 6.29 -18.39 19.33
C ILE A 438 6.65 -16.91 19.21
N ALA A 439 6.75 -16.23 20.35
CA ALA A 439 7.31 -14.89 20.42
C ALA A 439 8.48 -14.80 21.38
N VAL A 440 9.43 -13.93 21.06
CA VAL A 440 10.52 -13.52 21.93
C VAL A 440 10.34 -12.05 22.29
N ILE A 441 10.23 -11.74 23.58
CA ILE A 441 10.23 -10.35 24.07
C ILE A 441 11.61 -10.00 24.61
N GLY A 442 12.31 -9.16 23.86
CA GLY A 442 13.65 -8.68 24.18
C GLY A 442 13.64 -7.53 25.18
N GLY A 443 14.39 -7.68 26.29
CA GLY A 443 14.64 -6.60 27.25
C GLY A 443 15.95 -5.86 26.99
N THR A 444 16.46 -5.17 28.01
CA THR A 444 17.81 -4.59 27.99
C THR A 444 18.84 -5.63 27.57
N GLY A 445 19.65 -5.31 26.55
CA GLY A 445 20.70 -6.19 26.03
C GLY A 445 20.28 -7.16 24.94
N LEU A 446 18.98 -7.22 24.59
CA LEU A 446 18.46 -8.02 23.47
C LEU A 446 17.43 -7.20 22.68
N GLN A 447 17.89 -6.16 21.98
CA GLN A 447 17.02 -5.28 21.17
C GLN A 447 16.73 -5.83 19.76
N ASP A 448 17.54 -6.79 19.30
CA ASP A 448 17.38 -7.52 18.06
C ASP A 448 17.85 -8.97 18.22
N LEU A 449 17.51 -9.81 17.24
CA LEU A 449 17.99 -11.18 17.10
C LEU A 449 18.88 -11.27 15.85
N PRO A 450 20.15 -10.81 15.92
CA PRO A 450 21.07 -10.88 14.79
C PRO A 450 21.46 -12.33 14.52
N GLY A 451 21.48 -12.71 13.24
CA GLY A 451 21.67 -14.09 12.78
C GLY A 451 20.39 -14.79 12.31
N PHE A 452 19.23 -14.14 12.47
CA PHE A 452 17.95 -14.61 11.98
C PHE A 452 17.50 -13.81 10.76
N THR A 453 16.83 -14.47 9.81
CA THR A 453 16.34 -13.82 8.59
C THR A 453 15.06 -13.06 8.88
N LYS A 454 15.10 -11.73 8.79
CA LYS A 454 13.90 -10.88 8.90
C LYS A 454 13.02 -11.06 7.65
N VAL A 455 11.77 -11.45 7.87
CA VAL A 455 10.78 -11.68 6.82
C VAL A 455 9.80 -10.53 6.73
N ALA A 456 9.30 -10.04 7.87
CA ALA A 456 8.32 -8.95 7.90
C ALA A 456 8.50 -8.05 9.14
N SER A 457 7.84 -6.89 9.10
CA SER A 457 7.76 -5.95 10.22
C SER A 457 6.31 -5.47 10.34
N LEU A 458 5.64 -5.80 11.43
CA LEU A 458 4.22 -5.53 11.63
C LEU A 458 4.04 -4.33 12.57
N ASP A 459 3.45 -3.23 12.09
CA ASP A 459 3.01 -2.09 12.92
C ASP A 459 1.52 -2.28 13.26
N ILE A 460 1.25 -2.91 14.40
CA ILE A 460 -0.12 -3.29 14.81
C ILE A 460 -0.68 -2.25 15.75
N GLU A 461 -1.87 -1.73 15.44
CA GLU A 461 -2.65 -0.92 16.37
C GLU A 461 -3.61 -1.82 17.15
N THR A 462 -3.55 -1.75 18.48
CA THR A 462 -4.43 -2.53 19.37
C THR A 462 -5.46 -1.61 20.02
N PRO A 463 -6.56 -2.15 20.58
CA PRO A 463 -7.49 -1.35 21.37
C PRO A 463 -6.88 -0.70 22.63
N TRP A 464 -5.66 -1.08 23.00
CA TRP A 464 -4.90 -0.49 24.11
C TRP A 464 -3.75 0.41 23.65
N GLY A 465 -3.73 0.78 22.36
CA GLY A 465 -2.70 1.62 21.74
C GLY A 465 -1.65 0.82 20.96
N LYS A 466 -0.53 1.47 20.66
CA LYS A 466 0.58 0.87 19.93
C LYS A 466 1.52 0.06 20.84
N PRO A 467 2.07 -1.07 20.36
CA PRO A 467 3.17 -1.76 21.02
C PRO A 467 4.43 -0.90 21.14
N SER A 468 5.39 -1.40 21.90
CA SER A 468 6.67 -0.73 22.20
C SER A 468 7.54 -0.53 20.95
N SER A 469 7.45 -1.43 19.98
CA SER A 469 8.08 -1.36 18.67
C SER A 469 7.22 -2.13 17.64
N PRO A 470 7.45 -1.96 16.33
CA PRO A 470 6.96 -2.92 15.34
C PRO A 470 7.39 -4.34 15.72
N ILE A 471 6.50 -5.32 15.51
CA ILE A 471 6.81 -6.74 15.73
C ILE A 471 7.58 -7.23 14.50
N THR A 472 8.78 -7.75 14.72
CA THR A 472 9.59 -8.31 13.63
C THR A 472 9.30 -9.80 13.51
N ILE A 473 8.90 -10.27 12.33
CA ILE A 473 8.78 -11.70 12.05
C ILE A 473 10.11 -12.18 11.50
N ILE A 474 10.67 -13.19 12.14
CA ILE A 474 11.92 -13.85 11.74
C ILE A 474 11.65 -15.33 11.46
N HIS A 475 12.40 -15.92 10.53
CA HIS A 475 12.45 -17.37 10.39
C HIS A 475 13.63 -17.93 11.19
N HIS A 476 13.34 -18.90 12.05
CA HIS A 476 14.31 -19.71 12.74
C HIS A 476 14.40 -21.07 12.06
N GLN A 477 15.54 -21.37 11.45
CA GLN A 477 15.81 -22.70 10.92
C GLN A 477 16.23 -23.60 12.07
N CYS A 478 15.38 -24.57 12.42
CA CYS A 478 15.68 -25.52 13.48
C CYS A 478 16.91 -26.36 13.11
N SER A 479 17.98 -26.29 13.90
CA SER A 479 19.23 -26.99 13.61
C SER A 479 19.11 -28.52 13.68
N VAL A 480 18.09 -29.01 14.41
CA VAL A 480 17.84 -30.44 14.62
C VAL A 480 16.88 -31.01 13.59
N SER A 481 15.73 -30.35 13.35
CA SER A 481 14.69 -30.86 12.45
C SER A 481 14.81 -30.35 11.01
N GLY A 482 15.60 -29.28 10.78
CA GLY A 482 15.72 -28.59 9.50
C GLY A 482 14.48 -27.77 9.11
N LYS A 483 13.44 -27.72 9.96
CA LYS A 483 12.21 -26.97 9.72
C LYS A 483 12.44 -25.47 9.94
N ASP A 484 11.90 -24.64 9.07
CA ASP A 484 11.84 -23.19 9.28
C ASP A 484 10.59 -22.86 10.12
N VAL A 485 10.78 -22.22 11.27
CA VAL A 485 9.71 -21.83 12.19
C VAL A 485 9.62 -20.32 12.26
N PRO A 486 8.43 -19.72 12.00
CA PRO A 486 8.25 -18.29 12.15
C PRO A 486 8.15 -17.89 13.62
N VAL A 487 8.94 -16.89 14.02
CA VAL A 487 9.00 -16.36 15.39
C VAL A 487 8.75 -14.86 15.37
N ALA A 488 7.89 -14.38 16.27
CA ALA A 488 7.69 -12.95 16.49
C ALA A 488 8.73 -12.40 17.46
N PHE A 489 9.35 -11.27 17.15
CA PHE A 489 10.24 -10.57 18.06
C PHE A 489 9.71 -9.17 18.38
N LEU A 490 9.69 -8.80 19.66
CA LEU A 490 9.25 -7.51 20.15
C LEU A 490 10.28 -6.92 21.12
N SER A 491 10.72 -5.68 20.88
CA SER A 491 11.60 -4.95 21.80
C SER A 491 10.77 -4.26 22.89
N ARG A 492 10.92 -4.68 24.15
CA ARG A 492 10.14 -4.18 25.29
C ARG A 492 10.30 -2.68 25.53
N HIS A 493 11.50 -2.14 25.31
CA HIS A 493 11.82 -0.74 25.59
C HIS A 493 11.84 0.14 24.32
N GLY A 494 11.28 -0.37 23.22
CA GLY A 494 11.38 0.25 21.91
C GLY A 494 12.73 0.01 21.22
N THR A 495 12.83 0.42 19.95
CA THR A 495 14.00 0.17 19.10
C THR A 495 15.28 0.88 19.56
N HIS A 496 15.14 1.96 20.32
CA HIS A 496 16.24 2.78 20.83
C HIS A 496 16.33 2.74 22.35
N HIS A 497 15.65 1.79 23.01
CA HIS A 497 15.56 1.72 24.46
C HIS A 497 15.03 3.02 25.08
N GLN A 498 14.06 3.65 24.43
CA GLN A 498 13.52 4.96 24.79
C GLN A 498 12.35 4.91 25.79
N ILE A 499 11.83 3.73 26.11
CA ILE A 499 10.64 3.56 26.98
C ILE A 499 11.06 3.05 28.35
N ALA A 500 10.79 3.80 29.42
CA ALA A 500 11.09 3.37 30.79
C ALA A 500 10.17 2.22 31.25
N PRO A 501 10.57 1.38 32.23
CA PRO A 501 9.79 0.19 32.62
C PRO A 501 8.31 0.46 33.00
N HIS A 502 8.02 1.60 33.63
CA HIS A 502 6.66 2.00 34.02
C HIS A 502 5.82 2.55 32.87
N GLU A 503 6.45 2.90 31.74
CA GLU A 503 5.81 3.44 30.53
C GLU A 503 5.57 2.37 29.47
N VAL A 504 6.10 1.16 29.66
CA VAL A 504 5.95 0.06 28.69
C VAL A 504 4.46 -0.23 28.46
N PRO A 505 3.96 -0.16 27.22
CA PRO A 505 2.56 -0.43 26.87
C PRO A 505 2.25 -1.93 26.87
N ASN A 506 2.36 -2.57 28.05
CA ASN A 506 2.30 -4.02 28.21
C ASN A 506 1.01 -4.64 27.64
N ARG A 507 -0.14 -3.97 27.77
CA ARG A 507 -1.41 -4.43 27.18
C ARG A 507 -1.35 -4.48 25.65
N ALA A 508 -0.82 -3.44 25.02
CA ALA A 508 -0.66 -3.40 23.57
C ALA A 508 0.35 -4.44 23.08
N ASN A 509 1.47 -4.60 23.80
CA ASN A 509 2.47 -5.63 23.50
C ASN A 509 1.87 -7.04 23.47
N ILE A 510 1.19 -7.45 24.55
CA ILE A 510 0.62 -8.79 24.66
C ILE A 510 -0.56 -8.98 23.70
N ALA A 511 -1.45 -7.98 23.57
CA ALA A 511 -2.58 -8.07 22.66
C ALA A 511 -2.15 -8.20 21.19
N ALA A 512 -1.11 -7.46 20.77
CA ALA A 512 -0.59 -7.54 19.41
C ALA A 512 0.07 -8.89 19.11
N LEU A 513 0.81 -9.46 20.06
CA LEU A 513 1.35 -10.82 19.90
C LEU A 513 0.22 -11.85 19.81
N ARG A 514 -0.79 -11.75 20.68
CA ARG A 514 -1.95 -12.63 20.66
C ARG A 514 -2.70 -12.56 19.32
N SER A 515 -2.91 -11.37 18.77
CA SER A 515 -3.68 -11.17 17.53
C SER A 515 -3.02 -11.78 16.28
N ILE A 516 -1.69 -11.93 16.27
CA ILE A 516 -0.97 -12.59 15.17
C ILE A 516 -0.83 -14.11 15.34
N GLY A 517 -1.48 -14.69 16.36
CA GLY A 517 -1.54 -16.14 16.56
C GLY A 517 -0.53 -16.71 17.55
N VAL A 518 0.26 -15.87 18.22
CA VAL A 518 1.21 -16.31 19.26
C VAL A 518 0.44 -17.02 20.37
N ARG A 519 1.05 -18.10 20.86
CA ARG A 519 0.58 -18.91 22.00
C ARG A 519 1.65 -19.11 23.06
N THR A 520 2.93 -19.01 22.70
CA THR A 520 4.06 -19.13 23.62
C THR A 520 4.98 -17.93 23.54
N VAL A 521 5.35 -17.38 24.69
CA VAL A 521 6.23 -16.21 24.83
C VAL A 521 7.45 -16.57 25.67
N ILE A 522 8.64 -16.36 25.12
CA ILE A 522 9.92 -16.39 25.84
C ILE A 522 10.39 -14.95 26.03
N ALA A 523 10.49 -14.51 27.26
CA ALA A 523 10.83 -13.13 27.57
C ALA A 523 12.18 -13.06 28.28
N PHE A 524 13.03 -12.11 27.89
CA PHE A 524 14.33 -11.87 28.53
C PHE A 524 14.32 -10.58 29.34
N SER A 525 14.96 -10.60 30.51
CA SER A 525 15.16 -9.41 31.36
C SER A 525 16.54 -9.39 31.98
N ALA A 526 17.19 -8.23 31.98
CA ALA A 526 18.30 -7.95 32.90
C ALA A 526 17.76 -7.90 34.34
N VAL A 527 18.51 -8.42 35.30
CA VAL A 527 18.13 -8.47 36.72
C VAL A 527 19.32 -8.23 37.64
N GLY A 528 19.04 -7.65 38.80
CA GLY A 528 19.98 -7.67 39.93
C GLY A 528 19.84 -8.97 40.72
N SER A 529 20.96 -9.54 41.16
CA SER A 529 20.98 -10.72 42.01
C SER A 529 20.72 -10.33 43.47
N LEU A 530 19.80 -11.04 44.10
CA LEU A 530 19.55 -10.95 45.54
C LEU A 530 20.18 -12.10 46.31
N GLN A 531 21.01 -12.95 45.69
CA GLN A 531 21.60 -14.13 46.33
C GLN A 531 23.05 -14.32 45.91
N GLU A 532 23.94 -14.58 46.86
CA GLU A 532 25.39 -14.73 46.61
C GLU A 532 25.70 -15.74 45.48
N VAL A 533 24.95 -16.84 45.46
CA VAL A 533 25.12 -17.96 44.51
C VAL A 533 24.78 -17.59 43.06
N ILE A 534 23.95 -16.57 42.84
CA ILE A 534 23.55 -16.10 41.50
C ILE A 534 24.50 -14.96 41.13
N LYS A 535 25.56 -15.27 40.38
CA LYS A 535 26.62 -14.33 40.06
C LYS A 535 26.23 -13.45 38.87
N PRO A 536 26.80 -12.24 38.72
CA PRO A 536 26.70 -11.50 37.48
C PRO A 536 27.16 -12.36 36.30
N ARG A 537 26.35 -12.39 35.24
CA ARG A 537 26.41 -13.27 34.05
C ARG A 537 25.72 -14.62 34.15
N ASP A 538 25.26 -15.02 35.34
CA ASP A 538 24.39 -16.19 35.46
C ASP A 538 23.00 -15.91 34.89
N PHE A 539 22.30 -16.99 34.57
CA PHE A 539 20.92 -16.98 34.10
C PHE A 539 20.01 -17.61 35.14
N VAL A 540 18.77 -17.15 35.26
CA VAL A 540 17.77 -17.73 36.17
C VAL A 540 16.46 -17.95 35.41
N VAL A 541 15.87 -19.13 35.56
CA VAL A 541 14.51 -19.44 35.10
C VAL A 541 13.58 -19.32 36.30
N PRO A 542 12.98 -18.14 36.58
CA PRO A 542 12.10 -18.00 37.72
C PRO A 542 10.83 -18.83 37.55
N ASP A 543 10.36 -19.36 38.67
CA ASP A 543 9.11 -20.10 38.82
C ASP A 543 8.08 -19.33 39.66
N GLN A 544 8.50 -18.30 40.38
CA GLN A 544 7.64 -17.45 41.21
C GLN A 544 7.97 -15.97 41.09
N ILE A 545 7.01 -15.12 41.43
CA ILE A 545 7.15 -13.66 41.37
C ILE A 545 6.47 -12.95 42.55
N ILE A 546 7.10 -11.90 43.05
CA ILE A 546 6.52 -10.97 44.04
C ILE A 546 6.32 -9.61 43.39
N ASP A 547 5.09 -9.12 43.41
CA ASP A 547 4.70 -7.84 42.84
C ASP A 547 5.01 -6.69 43.83
N ARG A 548 5.98 -5.86 43.45
CA ARG A 548 6.34 -4.60 44.12
C ARG A 548 6.13 -3.39 43.19
N THR A 549 5.32 -3.55 42.15
CA THR A 549 4.84 -2.42 41.35
C THR A 549 3.78 -1.63 42.16
N LYS A 550 3.52 -0.38 41.75
CA LYS A 550 2.71 0.61 42.48
C LYS A 550 1.31 0.79 41.88
N GLY A 551 0.92 -0.04 40.90
CA GLY A 551 -0.38 0.04 40.25
C GLY A 551 -0.56 1.20 39.27
N VAL A 552 0.53 1.92 38.92
CA VAL A 552 0.50 2.95 37.85
C VAL A 552 0.45 2.34 36.46
N ARG A 553 0.85 1.07 36.34
CA ARG A 553 0.84 0.29 35.10
C ARG A 553 -0.54 -0.35 34.94
N PRO A 554 -1.20 -0.21 33.77
CA PRO A 554 -2.40 -0.98 33.49
C PRO A 554 -2.08 -2.48 33.47
N PHE A 555 -2.70 -3.25 34.37
CA PHE A 555 -2.28 -4.63 34.70
C PHE A 555 -3.29 -5.72 34.31
N THR A 556 -4.40 -5.34 33.68
CA THR A 556 -5.44 -6.27 33.23
C THR A 556 -6.08 -5.79 31.92
N PHE A 557 -6.56 -6.75 31.12
CA PHE A 557 -7.46 -6.55 30.00
C PHE A 557 -8.93 -6.44 30.43
N PHE A 558 -9.27 -6.94 31.63
CA PHE A 558 -10.63 -6.99 32.15
C PHE A 558 -10.95 -5.75 33.00
N GLU A 559 -11.32 -4.66 32.31
CA GLU A 559 -11.74 -3.41 32.94
C GLU A 559 -12.89 -2.73 32.19
N GLY A 560 -13.53 -1.73 32.80
CA GLY A 560 -14.54 -0.91 32.11
C GLY A 560 -15.86 -1.65 31.84
N GLY A 561 -16.28 -2.50 32.78
CA GLY A 561 -17.56 -3.23 32.70
C GLY A 561 -17.42 -4.73 32.42
N VAL A 562 -16.20 -5.27 32.45
CA VAL A 562 -15.92 -6.71 32.39
C VAL A 562 -14.98 -7.08 33.52
N VAL A 563 -15.29 -8.17 34.25
CA VAL A 563 -14.51 -8.64 35.39
C VAL A 563 -14.07 -10.08 35.15
N GLY A 564 -12.75 -10.28 35.13
CA GLY A 564 -12.11 -11.58 35.04
C GLY A 564 -11.14 -11.80 36.21
N HIS A 565 -11.22 -12.96 36.86
CA HIS A 565 -10.31 -13.39 37.92
C HIS A 565 -9.53 -14.61 37.45
N VAL A 566 -8.38 -14.38 36.84
CA VAL A 566 -7.55 -15.45 36.26
C VAL A 566 -6.61 -16.03 37.31
N PRO A 567 -6.54 -17.36 37.48
CA PRO A 567 -5.57 -17.98 38.38
C PRO A 567 -4.14 -17.60 38.00
N PHE A 568 -3.39 -17.10 38.99
CA PHE A 568 -2.00 -16.64 38.83
C PHE A 568 -1.07 -17.18 39.92
N GLY A 569 -1.44 -18.31 40.53
CA GLY A 569 -0.62 -18.97 41.56
C GLY A 569 0.74 -19.41 41.04
N ASP A 570 0.81 -19.80 39.77
CA ASP A 570 2.02 -20.14 39.03
C ASP A 570 2.20 -19.15 37.86
N PRO A 571 2.99 -18.07 38.06
CA PRO A 571 3.10 -16.96 37.10
C PRO A 571 3.74 -17.33 35.77
N PHE A 572 4.59 -18.36 35.77
CA PHE A 572 5.33 -18.82 34.62
C PHE A 572 4.91 -20.24 34.23
N ASP A 573 5.05 -20.58 32.96
CA ASP A 573 4.59 -21.85 32.42
C ASP A 573 5.60 -22.99 32.65
N GLU A 574 5.27 -23.97 33.50
CA GLU A 574 6.20 -25.05 33.87
C GLU A 574 6.61 -25.93 32.67
N ASN A 575 5.73 -26.13 31.68
CA ASN A 575 6.07 -26.92 30.48
C ASN A 575 7.15 -26.21 29.67
N VAL A 576 6.98 -24.91 29.44
CA VAL A 576 7.99 -24.08 28.77
C VAL A 576 9.25 -23.95 29.62
N ALA A 577 9.13 -23.76 30.94
CA ALA A 577 10.26 -23.67 31.87
C ALA A 577 11.15 -24.92 31.82
N LYS A 578 10.56 -26.11 31.69
CA LYS A 578 11.30 -27.37 31.59
C LYS A 578 12.15 -27.41 30.32
N ILE A 579 11.56 -27.06 29.17
CA ILE A 579 12.27 -26.98 27.88
C ILE A 579 13.43 -25.98 27.96
N VAL A 580 13.19 -24.81 28.57
CA VAL A 580 14.23 -23.78 28.75
C VAL A 580 15.38 -24.28 29.62
N ARG A 581 15.10 -24.98 30.72
CA ARG A 581 16.13 -25.55 31.62
C ARG A 581 17.00 -26.60 30.92
N GLU A 582 16.38 -27.48 30.12
CA GLU A 582 17.10 -28.50 29.35
C GLU A 582 18.07 -27.86 28.33
N CYS A 583 17.76 -26.66 27.84
CA CYS A 583 18.62 -25.89 26.94
C CYS A 583 19.83 -25.21 27.63
N GLY A 584 19.94 -25.28 28.96
CA GLY A 584 20.98 -24.57 29.72
C GLY A 584 22.42 -24.93 29.35
N HIS A 585 22.63 -26.15 28.84
CA HIS A 585 23.90 -26.63 28.30
C HIS A 585 24.45 -25.78 27.13
N SER A 586 23.61 -24.95 26.50
CA SER A 586 24.02 -24.05 25.43
C SER A 586 24.73 -22.78 25.92
N LEU A 587 24.70 -22.46 27.21
CA LEU A 587 25.43 -21.32 27.77
C LEU A 587 26.94 -21.59 27.79
N GLU A 588 27.74 -20.58 27.43
CA GLU A 588 29.21 -20.67 27.42
C GLU A 588 29.89 -19.60 28.27
N GLY A 589 31.15 -19.85 28.64
CA GLY A 589 32.00 -18.95 29.42
C GLY A 589 32.35 -19.51 30.79
N ASP A 590 33.53 -19.16 31.29
CA ASP A 590 34.05 -19.69 32.56
C ASP A 590 33.11 -19.37 33.72
N GLY A 591 32.46 -20.42 34.26
CA GLY A 591 31.66 -20.36 35.48
C GLY A 591 30.26 -19.76 35.34
N VAL A 592 29.72 -19.60 34.13
CA VAL A 592 28.31 -19.19 33.91
C VAL A 592 27.38 -20.36 34.25
N VAL A 593 26.38 -20.09 35.09
CA VAL A 593 25.41 -21.10 35.56
C VAL A 593 23.98 -20.70 35.19
N LEU A 594 23.17 -21.69 34.76
CA LEU A 594 21.71 -21.57 34.73
C LEU A 594 21.13 -22.06 36.06
N HIS A 595 20.42 -21.18 36.75
CA HIS A 595 19.67 -21.51 37.96
C HIS A 595 18.23 -21.87 37.58
N ASP A 596 17.85 -23.12 37.86
CA ASP A 596 16.58 -23.72 37.39
C ASP A 596 15.32 -23.10 37.99
N ARG A 597 15.42 -22.46 39.16
CA ARG A 597 14.29 -21.87 39.89
C ARG A 597 14.72 -20.58 40.59
N GLY A 598 13.75 -19.76 40.95
CA GLY A 598 14.00 -18.52 41.67
C GLY A 598 12.75 -17.66 41.80
N THR A 599 12.66 -16.93 42.92
CA THR A 599 11.59 -15.95 43.14
C THR A 599 12.03 -14.59 42.63
N LEU A 600 11.37 -14.09 41.59
CA LEU A 600 11.63 -12.78 41.02
C LEU A 600 10.89 -11.68 41.79
N ILE A 601 11.58 -10.62 42.18
CA ILE A 601 10.96 -9.40 42.71
C ILE A 601 10.77 -8.43 41.54
N CYS A 602 9.54 -8.04 41.23
CA CYS A 602 9.30 -7.03 40.19
C CYS A 602 8.94 -5.69 40.84
N MET A 603 9.88 -4.75 40.85
CA MET A 603 9.69 -3.40 41.39
C MET A 603 9.26 -2.38 40.32
N GLU A 604 8.83 -1.20 40.76
CA GLU A 604 8.36 -0.13 39.86
C GLU A 604 9.49 0.54 39.05
N GLY A 605 10.62 0.84 39.67
CA GLY A 605 11.63 1.74 39.09
C GLY A 605 11.15 3.20 38.94
N PRO A 606 11.84 4.03 38.15
CA PRO A 606 13.06 3.72 37.39
C PRO A 606 14.34 3.71 38.25
N GLN A 607 14.30 4.19 39.49
CA GLN A 607 15.43 4.10 40.39
C GLN A 607 15.69 2.63 40.79
N PHE A 608 16.96 2.27 40.97
CA PHE A 608 17.33 1.03 41.64
C PHE A 608 16.91 1.07 43.12
N SER A 609 16.90 -0.11 43.75
CA SER A 609 16.56 -0.26 45.17
C SER A 609 17.47 0.59 46.07
N THR A 610 16.94 0.99 47.21
CA THR A 610 17.77 1.29 48.37
C THR A 610 18.27 -0.01 49.00
N ARG A 611 19.38 0.06 49.75
CA ARG A 611 19.94 -1.11 50.46
C ARG A 611 18.96 -1.74 51.46
N ALA A 612 18.11 -0.92 52.07
CA ALA A 612 17.06 -1.40 52.97
C ALA A 612 16.01 -2.23 52.21
N GLU A 613 15.60 -1.77 51.01
CA GLU A 613 14.70 -2.51 50.13
C GLU A 613 15.35 -3.82 49.66
N SER A 614 16.60 -3.81 49.20
CA SER A 614 17.31 -5.02 48.78
C SER A 614 17.38 -6.08 49.90
N ASN A 615 17.72 -5.66 51.12
CA ASN A 615 17.75 -6.56 52.27
C ASN A 615 16.36 -7.05 52.68
N MET A 616 15.32 -6.21 52.57
CA MET A 616 13.93 -6.62 52.78
C MET A 616 13.51 -7.67 51.75
N TYR A 617 13.80 -7.46 50.47
CA TYR A 617 13.48 -8.40 49.40
C TYR A 617 14.20 -9.75 49.56
N ARG A 618 15.45 -9.72 50.03
CA ARG A 618 16.19 -10.93 50.44
C ARG A 618 15.50 -11.66 51.58
N SER A 619 15.00 -10.93 52.58
CA SER A 619 14.28 -11.54 53.72
C SER A 619 12.95 -12.19 53.31
N PHE A 620 12.37 -11.80 52.16
CA PHE A 620 11.20 -12.47 51.58
C PHE A 620 11.56 -13.73 50.78
N GLY A 621 12.84 -14.05 50.64
CA GLY A 621 13.32 -15.15 49.79
C GLY A 621 13.49 -14.78 48.31
N GLY A 622 13.54 -13.47 47.98
CA GLY A 622 13.81 -13.02 46.62
C GLY A 622 15.16 -13.54 46.11
N SER A 623 15.16 -14.09 44.90
CA SER A 623 16.36 -14.61 44.23
C SER A 623 17.00 -13.55 43.32
N VAL A 624 16.16 -12.86 42.55
CA VAL A 624 16.56 -11.81 41.61
C VAL A 624 15.53 -10.68 41.61
N ILE A 625 15.91 -9.49 41.14
CA ILE A 625 15.04 -8.31 41.07
C ILE A 625 15.06 -7.67 39.68
N ASN A 626 13.89 -7.31 39.17
CA ASN A 626 13.73 -6.60 37.91
C ASN A 626 12.61 -5.55 37.96
N MET A 627 12.33 -4.94 36.81
CA MET A 627 11.30 -3.89 36.67
C MET A 627 10.26 -4.19 35.59
N SER A 628 10.27 -5.35 34.94
CA SER A 628 9.56 -5.57 33.67
C SER A 628 8.66 -6.81 33.63
N ALA A 629 8.82 -7.78 34.52
CA ALA A 629 8.06 -9.04 34.44
C ALA A 629 6.56 -8.86 34.76
N LEU A 630 6.20 -7.80 35.51
CA LEU A 630 4.82 -7.40 35.75
C LEU A 630 4.53 -6.01 35.16
N PRO A 631 3.37 -5.81 34.54
CA PRO A 631 2.26 -6.75 34.40
C PRO A 631 2.35 -7.73 33.22
N GLU A 632 3.49 -7.82 32.52
CA GLU A 632 3.66 -8.67 31.33
C GLU A 632 3.17 -10.12 31.52
N ALA A 633 3.60 -10.79 32.59
CA ALA A 633 3.19 -12.17 32.90
C ALA A 633 1.69 -12.30 33.24
N LYS A 634 1.11 -11.33 33.96
CA LYS A 634 -0.33 -11.30 34.29
C LYS A 634 -1.15 -11.21 33.01
N LEU A 635 -0.79 -10.29 32.11
CA LEU A 635 -1.48 -10.08 30.84
C LEU A 635 -1.31 -11.28 29.90
N ALA A 636 -0.13 -11.91 29.87
CA ALA A 636 0.06 -13.13 29.10
C ALA A 636 -0.86 -14.25 29.57
N ARG A 637 -1.00 -14.44 30.89
CA ARG A 637 -1.94 -15.40 31.48
C ARG A 637 -3.40 -15.06 31.12
N GLU A 638 -3.79 -13.79 31.22
CA GLU A 638 -5.12 -13.33 30.82
C GLU A 638 -5.43 -13.58 29.33
N ALA A 639 -4.41 -13.51 28.45
CA ALA A 639 -4.53 -13.77 27.01
C ALA A 639 -4.38 -15.27 26.63
N GLU A 640 -4.37 -16.17 27.62
CA GLU A 640 -4.14 -17.61 27.45
C GLU A 640 -2.80 -17.93 26.75
N LEU A 641 -1.75 -17.14 27.00
CA LEU A 641 -0.40 -17.38 26.47
C LEU A 641 0.44 -18.14 27.49
N ALA A 642 1.14 -19.19 27.05
CA ALA A 642 2.23 -19.77 27.83
C ALA A 642 3.38 -18.77 27.87
N TYR A 643 3.86 -18.45 29.07
CA TYR A 643 4.83 -17.37 29.27
C TYR A 643 5.95 -17.83 30.19
N GLN A 644 7.20 -17.68 29.74
CA GLN A 644 8.38 -17.93 30.54
C GLN A 644 9.36 -16.76 30.48
N MET A 645 9.80 -16.31 31.66
CA MET A 645 10.86 -15.32 31.81
C MET A 645 12.22 -16.01 31.90
N ILE A 646 13.23 -15.41 31.30
CA ILE A 646 14.64 -15.77 31.43
C ILE A 646 15.36 -14.54 31.95
N CYS A 647 15.86 -14.63 33.18
CA CYS A 647 16.53 -13.55 33.87
C CYS A 647 18.04 -13.63 33.64
N MET A 648 18.67 -12.52 33.30
CA MET A 648 20.11 -12.39 33.08
C MET A 648 20.70 -11.54 34.20
N SER A 649 21.42 -12.16 35.13
CA SER A 649 22.04 -11.47 36.26
C SER A 649 23.11 -10.50 35.76
N THR A 650 23.02 -9.23 36.13
CA THR A 650 23.98 -8.19 35.73
C THR A 650 24.83 -7.68 36.87
N ASP A 651 24.36 -7.81 38.10
CA ASP A 651 24.93 -7.19 39.30
C ASP A 651 24.33 -7.87 40.55
N TYR A 652 24.75 -7.45 41.75
CA TYR A 652 24.19 -7.90 43.03
C TYR A 652 23.23 -6.87 43.65
N ASP A 653 22.49 -6.13 42.83
CA ASP A 653 21.67 -4.99 43.25
C ASP A 653 22.52 -4.02 44.09
N CYS A 654 22.06 -3.65 45.29
CA CYS A 654 22.85 -2.84 46.22
C CYS A 654 22.92 -3.45 47.62
N TRP A 655 22.88 -4.77 47.77
CA TRP A 655 23.04 -5.41 49.10
C TRP A 655 24.48 -5.85 49.38
N HIS A 656 25.27 -6.14 48.34
CA HIS A 656 26.58 -6.77 48.48
C HIS A 656 27.67 -5.72 48.77
N GLU A 657 28.33 -5.82 49.93
CA GLU A 657 29.28 -4.81 50.43
C GLU A 657 30.68 -4.86 49.79
N ALA A 658 31.05 -6.00 49.20
CA ALA A 658 32.39 -6.22 48.63
C ALA A 658 32.48 -5.93 47.12
N THR A 659 31.36 -5.58 46.47
CA THR A 659 31.30 -5.14 45.07
C THR A 659 30.77 -3.71 45.01
N ALA A 660 31.13 -2.96 43.97
CA ALA A 660 30.52 -1.65 43.75
C ALA A 660 29.00 -1.78 43.56
N ASP A 661 28.24 -0.79 44.04
CA ASP A 661 26.79 -0.74 43.88
C ASP A 661 26.39 -0.74 42.39
N VAL A 662 25.18 -1.23 42.09
CA VAL A 662 24.66 -1.26 40.72
C VAL A 662 24.67 0.14 40.08
N THR A 663 25.23 0.20 38.87
CA THR A 663 25.21 1.39 38.01
C THR A 663 24.79 1.00 36.60
N VAL A 664 24.32 1.98 35.82
CA VAL A 664 23.97 1.76 34.39
C VAL A 664 25.19 1.24 33.61
N GLU A 665 26.39 1.73 33.90
CA GLU A 665 27.62 1.28 33.24
C GLU A 665 27.92 -0.19 33.52
N MET A 666 27.80 -0.64 34.77
CA MET A 666 27.99 -2.04 35.16
C MET A 666 26.98 -2.96 34.46
N VAL A 667 25.70 -2.56 34.46
CA VAL A 667 24.63 -3.29 33.76
C VAL A 667 24.98 -3.43 32.28
N MET A 668 25.30 -2.33 31.61
CA MET A 668 25.61 -2.34 30.16
C MET A 668 26.87 -3.16 29.83
N GLY A 669 27.89 -3.12 30.69
CA GLY A 669 29.12 -3.89 30.53
C GLY A 669 28.88 -5.41 30.58
N HIS A 670 28.17 -5.89 31.61
CA HIS A 670 27.82 -7.32 31.71
C HIS A 670 26.78 -7.74 30.66
N MET A 671 25.88 -6.83 30.28
CA MET A 671 24.90 -7.07 29.22
C MET A 671 25.52 -7.36 27.88
N LYS A 672 26.67 -6.77 27.51
CA LYS A 672 27.34 -7.12 26.25
C LYS A 672 27.75 -8.60 26.20
N ALA A 673 28.26 -9.14 27.31
CA ALA A 673 28.61 -10.56 27.42
C ALA A 673 27.35 -11.43 27.47
N ASN A 674 26.37 -11.05 28.29
CA ASN A 674 25.11 -11.78 28.42
C ASN A 674 24.31 -11.78 27.11
N ALA A 675 24.37 -10.73 26.30
CA ALA A 675 23.69 -10.67 25.01
C ALA A 675 24.19 -11.75 24.05
N VAL A 676 25.49 -12.07 24.08
CA VAL A 676 26.04 -13.18 23.27
C VAL A 676 25.44 -14.51 23.71
N ASN A 677 25.47 -14.79 25.02
CA ASN A 677 24.88 -16.01 25.57
C ASN A 677 23.37 -16.06 25.39
N ALA A 678 22.66 -14.95 25.55
CA ALA A 678 21.22 -14.86 25.37
C ALA A 678 20.81 -15.19 23.93
N ARG A 679 21.58 -14.72 22.93
CA ARG A 679 21.34 -15.06 21.52
C ARG A 679 21.55 -16.55 21.22
N ARG A 680 22.60 -17.14 21.79
CA ARG A 680 22.84 -18.57 21.64
C ARG A 680 21.76 -19.40 22.35
N PHE A 681 21.42 -18.99 23.56
CA PHE A 681 20.46 -19.68 24.40
C PHE A 681 19.05 -19.60 23.82
N VAL A 682 18.63 -18.44 23.31
CA VAL A 682 17.33 -18.33 22.62
C VAL A 682 17.32 -19.19 21.36
N GLY A 683 18.41 -19.30 20.60
CA GLY A 683 18.51 -20.23 19.48
C GLY A 683 18.28 -21.69 19.89
N ALA A 684 18.93 -22.14 20.96
CA ALA A 684 18.73 -23.49 21.49
C ALA A 684 17.30 -23.73 22.02
N VAL A 685 16.71 -22.74 22.69
CA VAL A 685 15.32 -22.81 23.15
C VAL A 685 14.35 -22.88 21.96
N LEU A 686 14.58 -22.07 20.92
CA LEU A 686 13.77 -22.11 19.71
C LEU A 686 13.92 -23.43 18.96
N ASP A 687 15.12 -24.02 18.93
CA ASP A 687 15.34 -25.38 18.39
C ASP A 687 14.50 -26.41 19.13
N ALA A 688 14.50 -26.38 20.47
CA ALA A 688 13.74 -27.34 21.28
C ALA A 688 12.22 -27.13 21.14
N LEU A 689 11.75 -25.87 21.13
CA LEU A 689 10.33 -25.56 20.92
C LEU A 689 9.85 -25.95 19.52
N ALA A 690 10.72 -25.94 18.51
CA ALA A 690 10.40 -26.34 17.14
C ALA A 690 10.23 -27.86 16.94
N LEU A 691 10.51 -28.68 17.96
CA LEU A 691 10.33 -30.14 17.88
C LEU A 691 8.85 -30.51 17.99
N ASP A 692 8.42 -31.49 17.17
CA ASP A 692 7.02 -31.91 17.08
C ASP A 692 6.46 -32.43 18.42
N GLU A 693 7.29 -33.02 19.27
CA GLU A 693 6.92 -33.45 20.62
C GLU A 693 6.49 -32.30 21.54
N ASN A 694 6.94 -31.08 21.26
CA ASN A 694 6.62 -29.87 22.03
C ASN A 694 5.47 -29.06 21.42
N ALA A 695 4.85 -29.52 20.33
CA ALA A 695 3.80 -28.80 19.62
C ALA A 695 2.60 -28.43 20.52
N ASP A 696 2.20 -29.30 21.43
CA ASP A 696 1.10 -29.04 22.37
C ASP A 696 1.44 -27.93 23.36
N THR A 697 2.68 -27.91 23.85
CA THR A 697 3.23 -26.85 24.71
C THR A 697 3.29 -25.53 23.97
N VAL A 698 3.83 -25.51 22.75
CA VAL A 698 3.95 -24.32 21.91
C VAL A 698 2.59 -23.69 21.61
N ASN A 699 1.58 -24.52 21.37
CA ASN A 699 0.21 -24.05 21.14
C ASN A 699 -0.53 -23.67 22.43
N ALA A 700 0.09 -23.86 23.60
CA ALA A 700 -0.49 -23.61 24.91
C ALA A 700 -1.88 -24.27 25.05
N LYS A 701 -2.01 -25.53 24.63
CA LYS A 701 -3.29 -26.27 24.64
C LYS A 701 -3.88 -26.39 26.04
N HIS A 702 -3.03 -26.46 27.07
CA HIS A 702 -3.45 -26.54 28.47
C HIS A 702 -4.04 -25.22 29.01
N LEU A 703 -3.89 -24.11 28.29
CA LEU A 703 -4.48 -22.81 28.65
C LEU A 703 -5.72 -22.47 27.82
N GLU A 704 -5.94 -23.19 26.72
CA GLU A 704 -7.05 -22.94 25.80
C GLU A 704 -8.40 -23.13 26.51
N GLY A 705 -9.30 -22.17 26.36
CA GLY A 705 -10.61 -22.25 27.02
C GLY A 705 -10.59 -21.84 28.50
N GLY A 706 -9.40 -21.64 29.09
CA GLY A 706 -9.22 -21.37 30.50
C GLY A 706 -9.86 -20.07 30.95
N ILE A 707 -9.91 -19.04 30.09
CA ILE A 707 -10.41 -17.73 30.50
C ILE A 707 -11.93 -17.74 30.76
N LYS A 708 -12.69 -18.65 30.12
CA LYS A 708 -14.14 -18.79 30.34
C LYS A 708 -14.49 -19.01 31.81
N PHE A 709 -13.64 -19.72 32.55
CA PHE A 709 -13.86 -20.01 33.96
C PHE A 709 -13.43 -18.89 34.90
N GLY A 710 -12.64 -17.92 34.40
CA GLY A 710 -12.26 -16.72 35.16
C GLY A 710 -13.26 -15.57 35.02
N MET A 711 -14.15 -15.60 34.02
CA MET A 711 -15.09 -14.52 33.77
C MET A 711 -16.25 -14.48 34.76
N SER A 712 -16.42 -13.33 35.43
CA SER A 712 -17.52 -13.09 36.37
C SER A 712 -18.68 -12.32 35.74
N THR A 713 -18.39 -11.40 34.81
CA THR A 713 -19.44 -10.62 34.12
C THR A 713 -19.98 -11.40 32.92
N PRO A 714 -21.30 -11.67 32.83
CA PRO A 714 -21.86 -12.40 31.69
C PRO A 714 -21.71 -11.58 30.39
N HIS A 715 -21.44 -12.26 29.27
CA HIS A 715 -21.22 -11.64 27.96
C HIS A 715 -22.39 -10.72 27.54
N THR A 716 -23.63 -11.07 27.90
CA THR A 716 -24.83 -10.27 27.63
C THR A 716 -24.83 -8.89 28.31
N ALA A 717 -24.04 -8.71 29.37
CA ALA A 717 -23.93 -7.45 30.11
C ALA A 717 -22.72 -6.59 29.68
N TRP A 718 -21.93 -7.04 28.69
CA TRP A 718 -20.78 -6.29 28.21
C TRP A 718 -21.22 -5.11 27.33
N SER A 719 -20.55 -3.96 27.49
CA SER A 719 -20.71 -2.84 26.56
C SER A 719 -20.13 -3.19 25.19
N GLU A 720 -20.57 -2.48 24.14
CA GLU A 720 -20.05 -2.69 22.78
C GLU A 720 -18.54 -2.45 22.68
N ASP A 721 -17.99 -1.50 23.45
CA ASP A 721 -16.55 -1.25 23.49
C ASP A 721 -15.80 -2.41 24.15
N VAL A 722 -16.33 -2.98 25.23
CA VAL A 722 -15.77 -4.19 25.85
C VAL A 722 -15.80 -5.35 24.85
N LYS A 723 -16.93 -5.59 24.17
CA LYS A 723 -17.04 -6.66 23.17
C LYS A 723 -15.99 -6.51 22.08
N LYS A 724 -15.80 -5.30 21.53
CA LYS A 724 -14.75 -5.04 20.52
C LYS A 724 -13.35 -5.36 21.03
N ARG A 725 -13.01 -4.95 22.27
CA ARG A 725 -11.70 -5.25 22.88
C ARG A 725 -11.49 -6.74 23.10
N MET A 726 -12.52 -7.44 23.57
CA MET A 726 -12.47 -8.87 23.82
C MET A 726 -12.44 -9.67 22.51
N GLU A 727 -13.18 -9.25 21.48
CA GLU A 727 -13.13 -9.84 20.14
C GLU A 727 -11.75 -9.71 19.51
N PHE A 728 -11.07 -8.57 19.71
CA PHE A 728 -9.68 -8.42 19.26
C PHE A 728 -8.74 -9.43 19.93
N LEU A 729 -8.88 -9.63 21.25
CA LEU A 729 -8.01 -10.51 22.03
C LEU A 729 -8.37 -12.00 21.85
N PHE A 730 -9.64 -12.29 21.59
CA PHE A 730 -10.23 -13.62 21.47
C PHE A 730 -11.27 -13.69 20.33
N PRO A 731 -10.83 -13.67 19.06
CA PRO A 731 -11.75 -13.68 17.92
C PRO A 731 -12.68 -14.89 17.92
N GLY A 732 -13.99 -14.67 17.85
CA GLY A 732 -15.01 -15.73 17.79
C GLY A 732 -15.12 -16.61 19.03
N TYR A 733 -14.59 -16.18 20.18
CA TYR A 733 -14.50 -17.01 21.39
C TYR A 733 -15.71 -16.91 22.34
N PHE A 734 -16.33 -15.72 22.42
CA PHE A 734 -17.38 -15.34 23.41
C PHE A 734 -18.80 -15.28 22.85
#